data_AF-A0A1H9CM11-F1
#
_entry.id   AF-A0A1H9CM11-F1
#
_cell.length_a   1.000
_cell.length_b   1.000
_cell.length_c   1.000
_cell.angle_alpha   90.00
_cell.angle_beta   90.00
_cell.angle_gamma   90.00
#
_symmetry.space_group_name_H-M   'P 1'
#
loop_
_entity.id
_entity.type
_entity.pdbx_description
1 polymer ?
#
loop_
_entity_poly.entity_id
_entity_poly.type
_entity_poly.pdbx_seq_one_letter_code
_entity_poly.pdbx_strand_id
1 'polypeptide(L)'
;MAKKRLALLLGQADESYQQEFIRGVKKRAFEQGYDVLVFSMYIKYQNTKEREVGDSNIFNLINFSLFDAVIILSDTIQTPEVEKRLEERIYREFNGPVVCIDTESKYFYSFWTDGYPMVYATVSHIIEEHGAKDIAYLTGRKQHVHSIRRLEAFKDAMRDHGLEIQPGRMHYGDFWYTSGTGFAEKFFHSGETLPEAIVCANDNMAIGVAEELERRGVKIPDDVLLAGFGTCEEGQLSPKSLTSSYLPTEYYGTFAVDALDYIKKGEKVPELNPEAKLFLGESCGCDGKPEEKYFSKRQKWMTADSEEGYYSIHNYMLEDLLAVSDLEEYFRTVYENIFYLRGVKRLEICLNSGWINENVLVDNDFPEKGYSHTMINILSYNHKHPEYSGINTQNLFETSKLLPYINDDDEPVCLIFSPLYVENKSFGYAMIRYDSELKSFEEVTRLWLNMVAKGLESLRRSYAIRLLEKRTSNKLQVKFPTDESKKAAIKNQDITEEEAREIKEVEKILDENLLTYHFQPIVNSVDGEIYSYEALMRSNSEWKIPPLQIIKDADILGRLSDIERATFINVLNIVEDRASEFEGKKVFINSIPGSKLEYNDFVQIEKLLKKNHEKTVVELTEQAELLDEDFDQLKEQYNRLGIEMAVDDYGTGYSNVSNLLRYMPNYVKIDRSLLSEIQNSTQKQHFVREIIDFCHSNNILALAEGVETSEELRTVIRLGADLIQGYYVARPAAEVIPSVDGNVKMEIARFHREREDGASEMLYKAGRTSRVSISNLERENKNTIIIGDKESTFRDITIVGTPNRKSDIHIEILEDYDGRVTLENVSLSNIKNRPCINIAENSKLTLRLEGENRFEGGGIAVPETSKLTVEGDGNLKLILSGAEIYGIGNGIDKGHGTLEFYQDGEITLESNGQTTIGIGSGLGGTTRICKGKYTFHLNGDEGVGIGSLRGNQYLEVHDCDLMMDNGFYKGVCIGNLENNSGVNIWRSLIRLTGSGKRLSMLGTVDGERSDIYIHDMSFITNIRAEYATSMGSLSGSSNIKVEQAALKYKGVGRQAFVYGGVSDKTTVDINDVDIHVTLDSDSGKQTNAPEENIRKVKETENIIINGKQL
;
A
#
# COMPACT_ATOMS: atom_id res chain seq x y z
N MET A 1 -18.12 42.72 39.64
CA MET A 1 -18.79 41.41 39.80
C MET A 1 -17.93 40.38 39.09
N ALA A 2 -17.80 39.16 39.60
CA ALA A 2 -17.15 38.09 38.83
C ALA A 2 -17.93 37.89 37.52
N LYS A 3 -17.23 37.87 36.38
CA LYS A 3 -17.86 37.59 35.09
C LYS A 3 -18.39 36.16 35.09
N LYS A 4 -19.61 35.96 34.58
CA LYS A 4 -20.19 34.63 34.45
C LYS A 4 -19.53 33.89 33.30
N ARG A 5 -19.29 32.59 33.42
CA ARG A 5 -18.65 31.81 32.34
C ARG A 5 -19.41 30.54 32.01
N LEU A 6 -19.52 30.27 30.71
CA LEU A 6 -20.12 29.08 30.15
C LEU A 6 -19.03 28.27 29.44
N ALA A 7 -18.88 26.99 29.82
CA ALA A 7 -18.05 26.05 29.06
C ALA A 7 -18.90 25.38 27.97
N LEU A 8 -18.43 25.42 26.73
CA LEU A 8 -19.03 24.73 25.59
C LEU A 8 -18.05 23.66 25.10
N LEU A 9 -18.44 22.39 25.16
CA LEU A 9 -17.57 21.25 24.85
C LEU A 9 -18.11 20.55 23.60
N LEU A 10 -17.29 20.43 22.56
CA LEU A 10 -17.68 19.88 21.27
C LEU A 10 -16.49 19.26 20.51
N GLY A 11 -16.78 18.47 19.48
CA GLY A 11 -15.77 17.76 18.71
C GLY A 11 -14.97 18.65 17.76
N GLN A 12 -15.64 19.35 16.83
CA GLN A 12 -14.99 20.01 15.70
C GLN A 12 -15.64 21.38 15.43
N ALA A 13 -15.03 22.45 15.96
CA ALA A 13 -15.60 23.80 15.92
C ALA A 13 -15.75 24.42 14.52
N ASP A 14 -15.02 23.93 13.50
CA ASP A 14 -15.10 24.40 12.11
C ASP A 14 -16.15 23.66 11.26
N GLU A 15 -16.78 22.62 11.79
CA GLU A 15 -17.89 21.92 11.10
C GLU A 15 -19.16 22.79 11.10
N SER A 16 -19.84 22.91 9.95
CA SER A 16 -20.97 23.84 9.75
C SER A 16 -22.06 23.73 10.83
N TYR A 17 -22.47 22.51 11.22
CA TYR A 17 -23.42 22.29 12.30
C TYR A 17 -22.93 22.92 13.62
N GLN A 18 -21.71 22.61 14.03
CA GLN A 18 -21.14 23.07 15.29
C GLN A 18 -20.87 24.58 15.27
N GLN A 19 -20.46 25.14 14.12
CA GLN A 19 -20.31 26.58 13.92
C GLN A 19 -21.61 27.36 14.15
N GLU A 20 -22.72 26.90 13.58
CA GLU A 20 -24.04 27.52 13.75
C GLU A 20 -24.57 27.34 15.19
N PHE A 21 -24.25 26.21 15.83
CA PHE A 21 -24.59 25.98 17.23
C PHE A 21 -23.83 26.96 18.15
N ILE A 22 -22.50 27.09 17.97
CA ILE A 22 -21.66 28.06 18.68
C ILE A 22 -22.21 29.47 18.49
N ARG A 23 -22.67 29.82 17.28
CA ARG A 23 -23.28 31.12 16.99
C ARG A 23 -24.50 31.39 17.85
N GLY A 24 -25.41 30.42 17.95
CA GLY A 24 -26.61 30.50 18.81
C GLY A 24 -26.27 30.64 20.28
N VAL A 25 -25.36 29.79 20.78
CA VAL A 25 -24.86 29.85 22.17
C VAL A 25 -24.25 31.22 22.45
N LYS A 26 -23.31 31.68 21.62
CA LYS A 26 -22.63 32.99 21.75
C LYS A 26 -23.65 34.12 21.86
N LYS A 27 -24.59 34.19 20.91
CA LYS A 27 -25.61 35.23 20.86
C LYS A 27 -26.41 35.29 22.17
N ARG A 28 -26.93 34.16 22.62
CA ARG A 28 -27.78 34.11 23.81
C ARG A 28 -27.00 34.27 25.12
N ALA A 29 -25.82 33.66 25.22
CA ALA A 29 -24.94 33.77 26.37
C ALA A 29 -24.50 35.22 26.61
N PHE A 30 -24.19 35.96 25.54
CA PHE A 30 -23.78 37.37 25.64
C PHE A 30 -24.90 38.28 26.13
N GLU A 31 -26.15 38.06 25.68
CA GLU A 31 -27.34 38.77 26.20
C GLU A 31 -27.50 38.57 27.72
N GLN A 32 -27.09 37.40 28.23
CA GLN A 32 -27.16 37.05 29.65
C GLN A 32 -25.87 37.40 30.43
N GLY A 33 -24.87 38.00 29.76
CA GLY A 33 -23.61 38.44 30.34
C GLY A 33 -22.60 37.33 30.65
N TYR A 34 -22.63 36.21 29.92
CA TYR A 34 -21.65 35.14 30.01
C TYR A 34 -20.50 35.32 29.01
N ASP A 35 -19.27 35.07 29.47
CA ASP A 35 -18.19 34.67 28.57
C ASP A 35 -18.39 33.21 28.16
N VAL A 36 -18.16 32.90 26.89
CA VAL A 36 -18.26 31.54 26.33
C VAL A 36 -16.85 31.01 26.06
N LEU A 37 -16.49 29.90 26.69
CA LEU A 37 -15.22 29.22 26.41
C LEU A 37 -15.52 27.89 25.73
N VAL A 38 -15.14 27.81 24.46
CA VAL A 38 -15.31 26.62 23.64
C VAL A 38 -14.06 25.75 23.75
N PHE A 39 -14.21 24.48 24.10
CA PHE A 39 -13.14 23.49 24.06
C PHE A 39 -13.43 22.54 22.90
N SER A 40 -12.56 22.54 21.90
CA SER A 40 -12.73 21.80 20.65
C SER A 40 -11.52 20.96 20.33
N MET A 41 -11.77 19.75 19.83
CA MET A 41 -10.75 18.97 19.12
C MET A 41 -10.55 19.57 17.71
N TYR A 42 -9.60 19.04 16.94
CA TYR A 42 -9.42 19.39 15.53
C TYR A 42 -10.46 18.70 14.65
N ILE A 43 -10.63 17.39 14.77
CA ILE A 43 -11.57 16.62 13.97
C ILE A 43 -12.24 15.57 14.82
N LYS A 44 -13.52 15.28 14.52
CA LYS A 44 -14.31 14.29 15.27
C LYS A 44 -13.85 12.84 15.09
N TYR A 45 -13.16 12.52 13.99
CA TYR A 45 -12.65 11.18 13.70
C TYR A 45 -11.15 11.22 13.38
N GLN A 46 -10.36 10.42 14.10
CA GLN A 46 -8.92 10.27 13.87
C GLN A 46 -8.63 8.87 13.31
N ASN A 47 -7.54 8.72 12.58
CA ASN A 47 -7.17 7.46 11.92
C ASN A 47 -6.29 6.53 12.79
N THR A 48 -5.78 7.03 13.92
CA THR A 48 -4.99 6.28 14.89
C THR A 48 -5.46 6.59 16.31
N LYS A 49 -5.30 5.63 17.23
CA LYS A 49 -5.67 5.79 18.64
C LYS A 49 -4.81 6.83 19.35
N GLU A 50 -3.56 6.97 18.92
CA GLU A 50 -2.62 7.94 19.47
C GLU A 50 -3.11 9.36 19.20
N ARG A 51 -3.57 9.64 17.98
CA ARG A 51 -4.16 10.94 17.61
C ARG A 51 -5.48 11.19 18.30
N GLU A 52 -6.31 10.17 18.47
CA GLU A 52 -7.54 10.28 19.29
C GLU A 52 -7.22 10.77 20.71
N VAL A 53 -6.16 10.23 21.33
CA VAL A 53 -5.69 10.66 22.66
C VAL A 53 -5.19 12.10 22.62
N GLY A 54 -4.32 12.46 21.67
CA GLY A 54 -3.78 13.82 21.57
C GLY A 54 -4.85 14.89 21.33
N ASP A 55 -5.82 14.59 20.47
CA ASP A 55 -6.88 15.53 20.09
C ASP A 55 -7.92 15.73 21.21
N SER A 56 -8.39 14.63 21.81
CA SER A 56 -9.34 14.68 22.93
C SER A 56 -8.72 15.23 24.23
N ASN A 57 -7.40 15.39 24.29
CA ASN A 57 -6.71 15.86 25.49
C ASN A 57 -7.11 17.29 25.89
N ILE A 58 -7.67 18.08 24.97
CA ILE A 58 -8.19 19.42 25.27
C ILE A 58 -9.22 19.43 26.40
N PHE A 59 -10.02 18.37 26.56
CA PHE A 59 -11.02 18.29 27.64
C PHE A 59 -10.39 18.10 29.02
N ASN A 60 -9.14 17.61 29.09
CA ASN A 60 -8.40 17.51 30.35
C ASN A 60 -7.90 18.88 30.85
N LEU A 61 -7.91 19.92 30.01
CA LEU A 61 -7.53 21.30 30.39
C LEU A 61 -8.56 21.94 31.34
N ILE A 62 -9.82 21.53 31.23
CA ILE A 62 -10.95 22.25 31.80
C ILE A 62 -10.88 22.23 33.33
N ASN A 63 -10.88 23.43 33.92
CA ASN A 63 -11.09 23.63 35.35
C ASN A 63 -12.54 24.08 35.60
N PHE A 64 -13.41 23.13 35.96
CA PHE A 64 -14.85 23.39 36.14
C PHE A 64 -15.19 24.42 37.24
N SER A 65 -14.27 24.68 38.18
CA SER A 65 -14.48 25.71 39.21
C SER A 65 -14.52 27.15 38.67
N LEU A 66 -14.07 27.35 37.42
CA LEU A 66 -14.08 28.65 36.74
C LEU A 66 -15.38 28.96 36.02
N PHE A 67 -16.33 28.02 36.00
CA PHE A 67 -17.54 28.08 35.19
C PHE A 67 -18.80 28.14 36.05
N ASP A 68 -19.85 28.75 35.51
CA ASP A 68 -21.17 28.85 36.10
C ASP A 68 -22.17 27.93 35.40
N ALA A 69 -21.86 27.49 34.17
CA ALA A 69 -22.69 26.59 33.38
C ALA A 69 -21.85 25.78 32.39
N VAL A 70 -22.36 24.61 31.99
CA VAL A 70 -21.71 23.71 31.03
C VAL A 70 -22.71 23.25 29.97
N ILE A 71 -22.32 23.32 28.70
CA ILE A 71 -23.03 22.70 27.58
C ILE A 71 -22.09 21.71 26.90
N ILE A 72 -22.55 20.48 26.68
CA ILE A 72 -21.78 19.43 26.00
C ILE A 72 -22.54 18.88 24.80
N LEU A 73 -21.90 18.87 23.63
CA LEU A 73 -22.41 18.22 22.43
C LEU A 73 -21.82 16.80 22.37
N SER A 74 -22.32 15.90 23.21
CA SER A 74 -21.75 14.57 23.41
C SER A 74 -21.64 13.77 22.10
N ASP A 75 -22.66 13.83 21.22
CA ASP A 75 -22.64 13.14 19.93
C ASP A 75 -21.59 13.68 18.95
N THR A 76 -21.08 14.90 19.15
CA THR A 76 -19.99 15.42 18.30
C THR A 76 -18.61 14.89 18.72
N ILE A 77 -18.49 14.37 19.95
CA ILE A 77 -17.25 13.84 20.52
C ILE A 77 -17.20 12.34 20.23
N GLN A 78 -16.82 11.99 19.00
CA GLN A 78 -16.87 10.62 18.49
C GLN A 78 -15.61 9.78 18.82
N THR A 79 -14.75 10.26 19.72
CA THR A 79 -13.65 9.45 20.26
C THR A 79 -14.17 8.45 21.30
N PRO A 80 -13.91 7.14 21.14
CA PRO A 80 -14.44 6.13 22.05
C PRO A 80 -14.18 6.42 23.53
N GLU A 81 -15.25 6.36 24.34
CA GLU A 81 -15.26 6.55 25.81
C GLU A 81 -14.88 7.97 26.30
N VAL A 82 -14.53 8.92 25.43
CA VAL A 82 -14.21 10.28 25.86
C VAL A 82 -15.46 11.00 26.35
N GLU A 83 -16.56 10.90 25.61
CA GLU A 83 -17.86 11.52 25.91
C GLU A 83 -18.39 11.06 27.27
N LYS A 84 -18.34 9.75 27.54
CA LYS A 84 -18.81 9.17 28.81
C LYS A 84 -17.94 9.59 29.98
N ARG A 85 -16.61 9.52 29.83
CA ARG A 85 -15.67 9.95 30.88
C ARG A 85 -15.80 11.43 31.18
N LEU A 86 -16.11 12.24 30.17
CA LEU A 86 -16.32 13.68 30.32
C LEU A 86 -17.62 13.98 31.07
N GLU A 87 -18.74 13.33 30.73
CA GLU A 87 -19.99 13.45 31.49
C GLU A 87 -19.81 13.03 32.96
N GLU A 88 -19.16 11.89 33.21
CA GLU A 88 -18.85 11.41 34.57
C GLU A 88 -17.93 12.36 35.33
N ARG A 89 -17.02 13.04 34.64
CA ARG A 89 -16.14 14.04 35.24
C ARG A 89 -16.91 15.31 35.60
N ILE A 90 -17.74 15.82 34.69
CA ILE A 90 -18.60 16.98 34.94
C ILE A 90 -19.49 16.67 36.16
N TYR A 91 -20.09 15.49 36.23
CA TYR A 91 -20.99 15.12 37.34
C TYR A 91 -20.29 15.10 38.71
N ARG A 92 -19.00 14.76 38.73
CA ARG A 92 -18.19 14.73 39.97
C ARG A 92 -17.61 16.08 40.36
N GLU A 93 -17.21 16.89 39.38
CA GLU A 93 -16.42 18.12 39.59
C GLU A 93 -17.26 19.41 39.53
N PHE A 94 -18.48 19.37 38.96
CA PHE A 94 -19.30 20.55 38.70
C PHE A 94 -20.71 20.43 39.29
N ASN A 95 -21.14 21.45 40.04
CA ASN A 95 -22.45 21.47 40.72
C ASN A 95 -23.47 22.44 40.07
N GLY A 96 -23.10 23.11 38.97
CA GLY A 96 -23.99 24.06 38.29
C GLY A 96 -24.90 23.38 37.25
N PRO A 97 -25.71 24.17 36.50
CA PRO A 97 -26.55 23.65 35.43
C PRO A 97 -25.72 23.10 34.26
N VAL A 98 -26.10 21.92 33.79
CA VAL A 98 -25.47 21.23 32.66
C VAL A 98 -26.55 20.80 31.66
N VAL A 99 -26.28 21.01 30.38
CA VAL A 99 -27.14 20.55 29.28
C VAL A 99 -26.32 19.67 28.32
N CYS A 100 -26.84 18.48 28.02
CA CYS A 100 -26.28 17.55 27.04
C CYS A 100 -27.11 17.56 25.75
N ILE A 101 -26.44 17.57 24.59
CA ILE A 101 -27.07 17.70 23.26
C ILE A 101 -26.86 16.42 22.46
N ASP A 102 -27.93 15.97 21.78
CA ASP A 102 -27.94 14.82 20.85
C ASP A 102 -27.47 13.50 21.48
N THR A 103 -27.51 13.38 22.81
CA THR A 103 -27.24 12.12 23.50
C THR A 103 -28.06 12.10 24.78
N GLU A 104 -28.64 10.94 25.09
CA GLU A 104 -29.33 10.76 26.37
C GLU A 104 -28.31 10.65 27.50
N SER A 105 -28.33 11.61 28.42
CA SER A 105 -27.43 11.63 29.57
C SER A 105 -28.05 10.94 30.78
N LYS A 106 -27.24 10.15 31.49
CA LYS A 106 -27.63 9.55 32.78
C LYS A 106 -27.68 10.57 33.92
N TYR A 107 -26.98 11.69 33.78
CA TYR A 107 -26.72 12.64 34.86
C TYR A 107 -27.44 13.98 34.66
N PHE A 108 -27.59 14.40 33.40
CA PHE A 108 -27.98 15.77 33.08
C PHE A 108 -29.23 15.83 32.22
N TYR A 109 -29.86 17.01 32.20
CA TYR A 109 -30.90 17.29 31.22
C TYR A 109 -30.30 17.18 29.81
N SER A 110 -30.97 16.40 28.97
CA SER A 110 -30.57 16.22 27.59
C SER A 110 -31.73 16.49 26.65
N PHE A 111 -31.43 17.03 25.48
CA PHE A 111 -32.39 17.13 24.39
C PHE A 111 -31.70 16.82 23.06
N TRP A 112 -32.52 16.42 22.09
CA TRP A 112 -32.08 16.10 20.74
C TRP A 112 -32.45 17.23 19.80
N THR A 113 -31.61 17.50 18.82
CA THR A 113 -31.96 18.33 17.67
C THR A 113 -33.06 17.62 16.87
N ASP A 114 -34.29 18.08 17.08
CA ASP A 114 -35.48 17.41 16.53
C ASP A 114 -35.62 17.71 15.03
N GLY A 115 -35.27 16.73 14.19
CA GLY A 115 -35.49 16.79 12.75
C GLY A 115 -36.92 16.49 12.32
N TYR A 116 -37.82 16.15 13.27
CA TYR A 116 -39.20 15.79 12.97
C TYR A 116 -39.96 16.88 12.19
N PRO A 117 -40.07 18.13 12.68
CA PRO A 117 -40.91 19.13 11.99
C PRO A 117 -40.40 19.47 10.59
N MET A 118 -39.10 19.30 10.35
CA MET A 118 -38.45 19.54 9.07
C MET A 118 -38.78 18.45 8.06
N VAL A 119 -38.63 17.17 8.43
CA VAL A 119 -38.99 16.05 7.55
C VAL A 119 -40.50 16.03 7.32
N TYR A 120 -41.30 16.30 8.36
CA TYR A 120 -42.75 16.43 8.22
C TYR A 120 -43.08 17.52 7.19
N ALA A 121 -42.51 18.72 7.33
CA ALA A 121 -42.73 19.81 6.37
C ALA A 121 -42.25 19.48 4.96
N THR A 122 -41.10 18.82 4.79
CA THR A 122 -40.59 18.39 3.48
C THR A 122 -41.55 17.41 2.81
N VAL A 123 -42.05 16.42 3.55
CA VAL A 123 -42.98 15.40 3.02
C VAL A 123 -44.35 16.04 2.73
N SER A 124 -44.87 16.88 3.61
CA SER A 124 -46.11 17.63 3.37
C SER A 124 -45.99 18.51 2.14
N HIS A 125 -44.86 19.20 1.93
CA HIS A 125 -44.63 19.98 0.71
C HIS A 125 -44.70 19.10 -0.56
N ILE A 126 -44.07 17.93 -0.55
CA ILE A 126 -44.12 16.97 -1.65
C ILE A 126 -45.56 16.50 -1.94
N ILE A 127 -46.40 16.34 -0.91
CA ILE A 127 -47.79 15.92 -1.06
C ILE A 127 -48.70 17.08 -1.51
N GLU A 128 -48.64 18.23 -0.84
CA GLU A 128 -49.57 19.34 -1.00
C GLU A 128 -49.33 20.14 -2.28
N GLU A 129 -48.07 20.43 -2.60
CA GLU A 129 -47.71 21.26 -3.75
C GLU A 129 -47.56 20.44 -5.04
N HIS A 130 -47.04 19.21 -4.94
CA HIS A 130 -46.77 18.36 -6.11
C HIS A 130 -47.77 17.22 -6.29
N GLY A 131 -48.67 17.00 -5.32
CA GLY A 131 -49.72 15.98 -5.41
C GLY A 131 -49.21 14.53 -5.33
N ALA A 132 -47.95 14.31 -4.95
CA ALA A 132 -47.34 12.99 -4.89
C ALA A 132 -47.97 12.14 -3.77
N LYS A 133 -48.36 10.93 -4.11
CA LYS A 133 -49.03 9.95 -3.24
C LYS A 133 -48.17 8.71 -3.00
N ASP A 134 -47.33 8.34 -3.96
CA ASP A 134 -46.40 7.21 -3.83
C ASP A 134 -44.98 7.71 -3.54
N ILE A 135 -44.63 7.74 -2.24
CA ILE A 135 -43.38 8.33 -1.75
C ILE A 135 -42.51 7.25 -1.10
N ALA A 136 -41.29 7.09 -1.60
CA ALA A 136 -40.27 6.28 -0.95
C ALA A 136 -39.45 7.10 0.05
N TYR A 137 -39.11 6.50 1.19
CA TYR A 137 -38.30 7.13 2.23
C TYR A 137 -37.02 6.34 2.51
N LEU A 138 -35.88 6.99 2.29
CA LEU A 138 -34.57 6.48 2.66
C LEU A 138 -34.14 7.06 4.01
N THR A 139 -34.36 6.30 5.09
CA THR A 139 -33.89 6.67 6.42
C THR A 139 -32.41 6.35 6.63
N GLY A 140 -31.84 6.77 7.76
CA GLY A 140 -30.48 6.41 8.15
C GLY A 140 -30.39 5.04 8.82
N ARG A 141 -29.47 4.90 9.78
CA ARG A 141 -29.19 3.63 10.47
C ARG A 141 -30.35 3.19 11.36
N LYS A 142 -30.74 1.91 11.28
CA LYS A 142 -31.96 1.36 11.91
C LYS A 142 -32.15 1.59 13.41
N GLN A 143 -31.06 1.67 14.17
CA GLN A 143 -31.10 1.85 15.63
C GLN A 143 -30.77 3.28 16.08
N HIS A 144 -30.52 4.19 15.15
CA HIS A 144 -30.11 5.55 15.48
C HIS A 144 -31.32 6.44 15.75
N VAL A 145 -31.30 7.20 16.86
CA VAL A 145 -32.43 8.02 17.33
C VAL A 145 -32.93 9.00 16.26
N HIS A 146 -32.04 9.78 15.63
CA HIS A 146 -32.42 10.64 14.51
C HIS A 146 -33.06 9.90 13.33
N SER A 147 -32.65 8.66 13.04
CA SER A 147 -33.27 7.86 11.95
C SER A 147 -34.68 7.43 12.31
N ILE A 148 -34.89 7.03 13.57
CA ILE A 148 -36.20 6.65 14.11
C ILE A 148 -37.13 7.87 14.08
N ARG A 149 -36.67 9.01 14.63
CA ARG A 149 -37.44 10.25 14.73
C ARG A 149 -37.83 10.84 13.37
N ARG A 150 -36.90 10.85 12.40
CA ARG A 150 -37.18 11.32 11.03
C ARG A 150 -38.10 10.36 10.26
N LEU A 151 -37.98 9.06 10.51
CA LEU A 151 -38.90 8.06 9.93
C LEU A 151 -40.31 8.18 10.52
N GLU A 152 -40.44 8.50 11.82
CA GLU A 152 -41.74 8.82 12.45
C GLU A 152 -42.39 10.04 11.77
N ALA A 153 -41.63 11.11 11.52
CA ALA A 153 -42.12 12.30 10.82
C ALA A 153 -42.67 11.98 9.43
N PHE A 154 -41.95 11.17 8.64
CA PHE A 154 -42.43 10.70 7.35
C PHE A 154 -43.74 9.91 7.47
N LYS A 155 -43.84 8.99 8.43
CA LYS A 155 -45.05 8.18 8.65
C LYS A 155 -46.25 9.00 9.06
N ASP A 156 -46.04 9.96 9.94
CA ASP A 156 -47.08 10.85 10.43
C ASP A 156 -47.55 11.80 9.31
N ALA A 157 -46.63 12.38 8.53
CA ALA A 157 -46.98 13.21 7.37
C ALA A 157 -47.84 12.43 6.36
N MET A 158 -47.44 11.20 5.99
CA MET A 158 -48.24 10.35 5.10
C MET A 158 -49.65 10.07 5.67
N ARG A 159 -49.73 9.68 6.94
CA ARG A 159 -51.00 9.36 7.62
C ARG A 159 -51.93 10.57 7.71
N ASP A 160 -51.40 11.71 8.12
CA ASP A 160 -52.20 12.91 8.36
C ASP A 160 -52.77 13.50 7.05
N HIS A 161 -52.12 13.22 5.91
CA HIS A 161 -52.63 13.51 4.56
C HIS A 161 -53.52 12.39 3.98
N GLY A 162 -53.83 11.35 4.76
CA GLY A 162 -54.69 10.24 4.35
C GLY A 162 -54.06 9.29 3.33
N LEU A 163 -52.73 9.19 3.27
CA LEU A 163 -51.98 8.32 2.37
C LEU A 163 -51.46 7.07 3.09
N GLU A 164 -51.53 5.92 2.42
CA GLU A 164 -50.92 4.67 2.90
C GLU A 164 -49.52 4.49 2.32
N ILE A 165 -48.58 4.05 3.15
CA ILE A 165 -47.21 3.75 2.73
C ILE A 165 -47.19 2.37 2.07
N GLN A 166 -46.85 2.31 0.79
CA GLN A 166 -46.83 1.03 0.07
C GLN A 166 -45.71 0.10 0.60
N PRO A 167 -45.90 -1.24 0.56
CA PRO A 167 -44.86 -2.19 0.89
C PRO A 167 -43.62 -1.94 0.03
N GLY A 168 -42.44 -1.97 0.65
CA GLY A 168 -41.18 -1.69 -0.05
C GLY A 168 -40.78 -0.22 -0.06
N ARG A 169 -41.63 0.75 0.28
CA ARG A 169 -41.28 2.19 0.23
C ARG A 169 -40.43 2.73 1.38
N MET A 170 -39.91 1.87 2.26
CA MET A 170 -39.09 2.27 3.41
C MET A 170 -37.76 1.52 3.42
N HIS A 171 -36.67 2.26 3.37
CA HIS A 171 -35.32 1.70 3.32
C HIS A 171 -34.41 2.33 4.37
N TYR A 172 -33.41 1.56 4.79
CA TYR A 172 -32.39 2.00 5.73
C TYR A 172 -31.06 2.19 5.00
N GLY A 173 -30.45 3.34 5.20
CA GLY A 173 -29.10 3.68 4.77
C GLY A 173 -28.17 3.93 5.95
N ASP A 174 -27.11 4.69 5.69
CA ASP A 174 -26.04 4.98 6.66
C ASP A 174 -25.66 6.45 6.76
N PHE A 175 -26.45 7.33 6.13
CA PHE A 175 -26.23 8.78 5.97
C PHE A 175 -25.14 9.18 4.95
N TRP A 176 -24.60 8.24 4.18
CA TRP A 176 -23.60 8.51 3.15
C TRP A 176 -24.12 8.28 1.72
N TYR A 177 -23.47 8.92 0.75
CA TYR A 177 -23.79 8.84 -0.68
C TYR A 177 -23.97 7.41 -1.15
N THR A 178 -23.08 6.50 -0.75
CA THR A 178 -23.09 5.10 -1.15
C THR A 178 -24.35 4.35 -0.75
N SER A 179 -24.97 4.68 0.40
CA SER A 179 -26.25 4.07 0.77
C SER A 179 -27.43 4.67 0.00
N GLY A 180 -27.31 5.92 -0.46
CA GLY A 180 -28.20 6.51 -1.46
C GLY A 180 -28.13 5.80 -2.80
N THR A 181 -26.92 5.68 -3.37
CA THR A 181 -26.66 4.95 -4.62
C THR A 181 -27.14 3.51 -4.52
N GLY A 182 -26.78 2.80 -3.45
CA GLY A 182 -27.17 1.42 -3.23
C GLY A 182 -28.67 1.23 -2.99
N PHE A 183 -29.37 2.22 -2.44
CA PHE A 183 -30.84 2.21 -2.36
C PHE A 183 -31.45 2.31 -3.76
N ALA A 184 -31.03 3.28 -4.57
CA ALA A 184 -31.52 3.43 -5.94
C ALA A 184 -31.18 2.20 -6.81
N GLU A 185 -29.99 1.61 -6.67
CA GLU A 185 -29.64 0.35 -7.34
C GLU A 185 -30.58 -0.79 -6.95
N LYS A 186 -30.77 -1.03 -5.64
CA LYS A 186 -31.68 -2.09 -5.16
C LYS A 186 -33.10 -1.88 -5.66
N PHE A 187 -33.53 -0.63 -5.73
CA PHE A 187 -34.84 -0.23 -6.21
C PHE A 187 -35.08 -0.68 -7.66
N PHE A 188 -34.09 -0.49 -8.56
CA PHE A 188 -34.20 -0.97 -9.94
C PHE A 188 -34.01 -2.49 -10.08
N HIS A 189 -33.29 -3.14 -9.17
CA HIS A 189 -33.11 -4.61 -9.19
C HIS A 189 -34.30 -5.38 -8.63
N SER A 190 -35.07 -4.81 -7.69
CA SER A 190 -36.24 -5.47 -7.11
C SER A 190 -37.43 -5.54 -8.06
N GLY A 191 -37.40 -4.81 -9.18
CA GLY A 191 -38.50 -4.72 -10.13
C GLY A 191 -39.67 -3.86 -9.64
N GLU A 192 -39.45 -3.07 -8.59
CA GLU A 192 -40.44 -2.12 -8.06
C GLU A 192 -40.65 -0.95 -9.04
N THR A 193 -41.88 -0.42 -9.10
CA THR A 193 -42.22 0.73 -9.95
C THR A 193 -41.69 2.01 -9.35
N LEU A 194 -41.00 2.85 -10.14
CA LEU A 194 -40.47 4.15 -9.69
C LEU A 194 -41.53 4.94 -8.88
N PRO A 195 -41.23 5.37 -7.64
CA PRO A 195 -42.16 6.19 -6.87
C PRO A 195 -42.29 7.57 -7.49
N GLU A 196 -43.37 8.28 -7.17
CA GLU A 196 -43.56 9.68 -7.60
C GLU A 196 -42.55 10.61 -6.90
N ALA A 197 -42.13 10.26 -5.67
CA ALA A 197 -41.10 10.99 -4.95
C ALA A 197 -40.20 10.09 -4.09
N ILE A 198 -38.96 10.52 -3.90
CA ILE A 198 -38.00 9.94 -2.95
C ILE A 198 -37.59 11.04 -1.97
N VAL A 199 -37.77 10.77 -0.67
CA VAL A 199 -37.33 11.66 0.40
C VAL A 199 -36.25 10.96 1.23
N CYS A 200 -35.10 11.58 1.39
CA CYS A 200 -33.97 11.03 2.15
C CYS A 200 -33.82 11.73 3.50
N ALA A 201 -33.37 10.97 4.51
CA ALA A 201 -33.14 11.49 5.85
C ALA A 201 -31.91 12.40 5.98
N ASN A 202 -31.11 12.55 4.92
CA ASN A 202 -30.13 13.63 4.76
C ASN A 202 -29.79 13.89 3.27
N ASP A 203 -29.10 14.99 3.01
CA ASP A 203 -28.72 15.39 1.65
C ASP A 203 -27.69 14.48 1.00
N ASN A 204 -26.70 13.94 1.72
CA ASN A 204 -25.68 13.07 1.14
C ASN A 204 -26.31 11.83 0.49
N MET A 205 -27.28 11.19 1.18
CA MET A 205 -28.02 10.07 0.60
C MET A 205 -28.88 10.51 -0.59
N ALA A 206 -29.51 11.70 -0.52
CA ALA A 206 -30.27 12.23 -1.65
C ALA A 206 -29.39 12.46 -2.88
N ILE A 207 -28.19 13.02 -2.72
CA ILE A 207 -27.23 13.23 -3.81
C ILE A 207 -26.82 11.88 -4.41
N GLY A 208 -26.51 10.87 -3.57
CA GLY A 208 -26.19 9.53 -4.07
C GLY A 208 -27.35 8.86 -4.81
N VAL A 209 -28.61 9.12 -4.41
CA VAL A 209 -29.80 8.72 -5.17
C VAL A 209 -29.88 9.45 -6.50
N ALA A 210 -29.65 10.78 -6.51
CA ALA A 210 -29.70 11.59 -7.72
C ALA A 210 -28.71 11.11 -8.77
N GLU A 211 -27.46 10.88 -8.36
CA GLU A 211 -26.40 10.36 -9.23
C GLU A 211 -26.80 9.04 -9.90
N GLU A 212 -27.37 8.12 -9.13
CA GLU A 212 -27.77 6.80 -9.65
C GLU A 212 -29.00 6.87 -10.57
N LEU A 213 -29.96 7.73 -10.27
CA LEU A 213 -31.13 7.97 -11.12
C LEU A 213 -30.70 8.57 -12.47
N GLU A 214 -29.86 9.60 -12.44
CA GLU A 214 -29.32 10.22 -13.66
C GLU A 214 -28.50 9.22 -14.48
N ARG A 215 -27.67 8.38 -13.84
CA ARG A 215 -26.90 7.31 -14.51
C ARG A 215 -27.79 6.37 -15.31
N ARG A 216 -29.03 6.14 -14.85
CA ARG A 216 -30.03 5.27 -15.50
C ARG A 216 -30.97 6.03 -16.43
N GLY A 217 -30.73 7.32 -16.66
CA GLY A 217 -31.53 8.15 -17.54
C GLY A 217 -32.89 8.55 -16.96
N VAL A 218 -33.10 8.41 -15.64
CA VAL A 218 -34.29 8.91 -14.94
C VAL A 218 -34.07 10.39 -14.62
N LYS A 219 -35.00 11.23 -15.05
CA LYS A 219 -34.90 12.68 -14.91
C LYS A 219 -35.45 13.15 -13.58
N ILE A 220 -34.70 14.04 -12.94
CA ILE A 220 -35.14 14.76 -11.75
C ILE A 220 -35.36 16.22 -12.17
N PRO A 221 -36.54 16.82 -11.95
CA PRO A 221 -37.72 16.29 -11.27
C PRO A 221 -38.74 15.55 -12.19
N ASP A 222 -38.53 15.53 -13.51
CA ASP A 222 -39.59 15.16 -14.48
C ASP A 222 -40.15 13.74 -14.30
N ASP A 223 -39.31 12.77 -13.96
CA ASP A 223 -39.71 11.36 -13.77
C ASP A 223 -39.87 10.98 -12.29
N VAL A 224 -39.14 11.63 -11.38
CA VAL A 224 -39.23 11.43 -9.93
C VAL A 224 -38.79 12.68 -9.17
N LEU A 225 -39.56 13.05 -8.15
CA LEU A 225 -39.19 14.13 -7.25
C LEU A 225 -38.17 13.66 -6.23
N LEU A 226 -37.20 14.49 -5.88
CA LEU A 226 -36.18 14.17 -4.89
C LEU A 226 -36.07 15.27 -3.84
N ALA A 227 -36.06 14.87 -2.56
CA ALA A 227 -35.81 15.78 -1.46
C ALA A 227 -34.87 15.18 -0.39
N GLY A 228 -34.13 16.06 0.28
CA GLY A 228 -33.18 15.74 1.35
C GLY A 228 -33.50 16.41 2.70
N PHE A 229 -32.48 16.46 3.56
CA PHE A 229 -32.51 17.08 4.88
C PHE A 229 -31.11 17.57 5.26
N GLY A 230 -30.99 18.82 5.72
CA GLY A 230 -29.75 19.43 6.24
C GLY A 230 -29.31 20.66 5.45
N THR A 231 -29.69 20.74 4.18
CA THR A 231 -29.33 21.80 3.22
C THR A 231 -27.82 22.02 3.11
N CYS A 232 -27.05 20.95 2.81
CA CYS A 232 -25.61 21.03 2.58
C CYS A 232 -25.28 21.87 1.34
N GLU A 233 -24.06 22.42 1.30
CA GLU A 233 -23.63 23.27 0.19
C GLU A 233 -23.61 22.52 -1.14
N GLU A 234 -23.13 21.27 -1.14
CA GLU A 234 -23.09 20.42 -2.33
C GLU A 234 -24.50 20.18 -2.91
N GLY A 235 -25.49 19.89 -2.06
CA GLY A 235 -26.88 19.70 -2.50
C GLY A 235 -27.49 20.97 -3.11
N GLN A 236 -27.15 22.15 -2.59
CA GLN A 236 -27.59 23.42 -3.17
C GLN A 236 -26.94 23.71 -4.53
N LEU A 237 -25.71 23.26 -4.72
CA LEU A 237 -24.90 23.45 -5.93
C LEU A 237 -25.00 22.29 -6.94
N SER A 238 -25.80 21.27 -6.64
CA SER A 238 -26.09 20.15 -7.53
C SER A 238 -26.64 20.64 -8.89
N PRO A 239 -26.47 19.85 -9.98
CA PRO A 239 -26.96 20.20 -11.33
C PRO A 239 -28.43 20.62 -11.37
N LYS A 240 -29.22 20.00 -10.48
CA LYS A 240 -30.53 20.46 -10.01
C LYS A 240 -30.42 20.70 -8.52
N SER A 241 -30.64 21.95 -8.09
CA SER A 241 -30.56 22.27 -6.66
C SER A 241 -31.50 21.37 -5.85
N LEU A 242 -30.97 20.72 -4.83
CA LEU A 242 -31.70 19.73 -4.03
C LEU A 242 -32.68 20.42 -3.08
N THR A 243 -33.97 20.15 -3.23
CA THR A 243 -34.99 20.51 -2.25
C THR A 243 -34.69 19.84 -0.92
N SER A 244 -34.57 20.63 0.14
CA SER A 244 -34.11 20.15 1.45
C SER A 244 -34.70 21.02 2.56
N SER A 245 -34.50 20.63 3.81
CA SER A 245 -34.97 21.36 4.98
C SER A 245 -33.79 21.79 5.84
N TYR A 246 -33.78 23.06 6.26
CA TYR A 246 -32.76 23.58 7.16
C TYR A 246 -32.94 23.01 8.57
N LEU A 247 -31.83 22.59 9.18
CA LEU A 247 -31.77 22.38 10.62
C LEU A 247 -31.52 23.75 11.29
N PRO A 248 -32.42 24.27 12.16
CA PRO A 248 -32.28 25.57 12.79
C PRO A 248 -31.29 25.47 13.96
N THR A 249 -30.01 25.24 13.64
CA THR A 249 -28.97 24.95 14.63
C THR A 249 -28.69 26.13 15.56
N GLU A 250 -28.79 27.38 15.06
CA GLU A 250 -28.69 28.59 15.90
C GLU A 250 -29.80 28.64 16.98
N TYR A 251 -31.01 28.16 16.66
CA TYR A 251 -32.11 28.07 17.62
C TYR A 251 -31.78 27.07 18.73
N TYR A 252 -31.27 25.88 18.41
CA TYR A 252 -30.89 24.91 19.45
C TYR A 252 -29.74 25.41 20.33
N GLY A 253 -28.77 26.15 19.77
CA GLY A 253 -27.73 26.80 20.56
C GLY A 253 -28.30 27.85 21.52
N THR A 254 -29.26 28.65 21.06
CA THR A 254 -29.98 29.64 21.90
C THR A 254 -30.77 28.95 23.00
N PHE A 255 -31.54 27.91 22.65
CA PHE A 255 -32.35 27.14 23.57
C PHE A 255 -31.51 26.42 24.63
N ALA A 256 -30.33 25.89 24.26
CA ALA A 256 -29.42 25.27 25.21
C ALA A 256 -29.01 26.24 26.33
N VAL A 257 -28.80 27.51 26.00
CA VAL A 257 -28.51 28.56 27.00
C VAL A 257 -29.74 28.87 27.85
N ASP A 258 -30.94 28.95 27.25
CA ASP A 258 -32.17 29.16 28.01
C ASP A 258 -32.48 28.01 28.96
N ALA A 259 -32.25 26.76 28.54
CA ALA A 259 -32.44 25.57 29.35
C ALA A 259 -31.60 25.60 30.64
N LEU A 260 -30.38 26.16 30.59
CA LEU A 260 -29.54 26.32 31.78
C LEU A 260 -30.22 27.16 32.87
N ASP A 261 -30.94 28.22 32.49
CA ASP A 261 -31.65 29.08 33.44
C ASP A 261 -32.85 28.36 34.09
N TYR A 262 -33.61 27.59 33.31
CA TYR A 262 -34.71 26.76 33.83
C TYR A 262 -34.18 25.70 34.81
N ILE A 263 -33.11 25.00 34.44
CA ILE A 263 -32.45 23.99 35.29
C ILE A 263 -31.96 24.64 36.59
N LYS A 264 -31.33 25.81 36.51
CA LYS A 264 -30.84 26.56 37.67
C LYS A 264 -31.95 26.99 38.62
N LYS A 265 -33.14 27.30 38.09
CA LYS A 265 -34.33 27.65 38.89
C LYS A 265 -35.11 26.43 39.40
N GLY A 266 -34.79 25.22 38.94
CA GLY A 266 -35.56 24.01 39.21
C GLY A 266 -36.92 23.98 38.50
N GLU A 267 -37.06 24.72 37.41
CA GLU A 267 -38.27 24.80 36.59
C GLU A 267 -38.25 23.74 35.48
N LYS A 268 -39.44 23.33 35.01
CA LYS A 268 -39.55 22.42 33.86
C LYS A 268 -39.11 23.15 32.59
N VAL A 269 -38.11 22.60 31.90
CA VAL A 269 -37.67 23.12 30.60
C VAL A 269 -38.82 22.98 29.58
N PRO A 270 -39.17 24.04 28.82
CA PRO A 270 -40.19 23.97 27.78
C PRO A 270 -39.90 22.92 26.71
N GLU A 271 -40.95 22.43 26.05
CA GLU A 271 -40.78 21.55 24.89
C GLU A 271 -40.23 22.34 23.70
N LEU A 272 -39.36 21.69 22.92
CA LEU A 272 -38.80 22.26 21.70
C LEU A 272 -39.89 22.41 20.64
N ASN A 273 -39.94 23.58 20.01
CA ASN A 273 -40.85 23.83 18.90
C ASN A 273 -40.12 24.64 17.81
N PRO A 274 -39.14 24.02 17.11
CA PRO A 274 -38.40 24.68 16.05
C PRO A 274 -39.30 24.90 14.84
N GLU A 275 -39.22 26.09 14.25
CA GLU A 275 -39.90 26.38 12.98
C GLU A 275 -39.20 25.64 11.83
N ALA A 276 -39.98 24.91 11.03
CA ALA A 276 -39.46 24.22 9.86
C ALA A 276 -39.27 25.21 8.71
N LYS A 277 -38.02 25.38 8.26
CA LYS A 277 -37.69 26.18 7.07
C LYS A 277 -37.25 25.25 5.94
N LEU A 278 -37.94 25.32 4.80
CA LEU A 278 -37.57 24.57 3.60
C LEU A 278 -36.68 25.41 2.68
N PHE A 279 -35.72 24.75 2.06
CA PHE A 279 -35.03 25.20 0.87
C PHE A 279 -35.69 24.52 -0.32
N LEU A 280 -36.44 25.29 -1.10
CA LEU A 280 -37.08 24.79 -2.31
C LEU A 280 -36.07 24.84 -3.46
N GLY A 281 -35.61 23.67 -3.87
CA GLY A 281 -34.71 23.49 -5.00
C GLY A 281 -35.46 23.04 -6.25
N GLU A 282 -34.72 22.90 -7.34
CA GLU A 282 -35.25 22.40 -8.62
C GLU A 282 -35.58 20.90 -8.57
N SER A 283 -35.03 20.13 -7.63
CA SER A 283 -35.18 18.66 -7.60
C SER A 283 -36.59 18.17 -7.23
N CYS A 284 -37.47 19.04 -6.72
CA CYS A 284 -38.90 18.77 -6.60
C CYS A 284 -39.74 19.44 -7.68
N GLY A 285 -39.15 20.19 -8.62
CA GLY A 285 -39.90 20.91 -9.67
C GLY A 285 -40.44 22.28 -9.26
N CYS A 286 -40.19 22.73 -8.02
CA CYS A 286 -40.39 24.14 -7.68
C CYS A 286 -39.36 25.03 -8.38
N ASP A 287 -39.75 26.30 -8.63
CA ASP A 287 -38.81 27.35 -8.99
C ASP A 287 -37.97 27.70 -7.76
N GLY A 288 -36.96 26.86 -7.50
CA GLY A 288 -35.87 27.21 -6.63
C GLY A 288 -35.09 28.32 -7.31
N LYS A 289 -35.45 29.58 -7.04
CA LYS A 289 -34.41 30.60 -7.06
C LYS A 289 -33.52 30.25 -5.87
N PRO A 290 -32.30 29.69 -6.05
CA PRO A 290 -31.33 29.78 -4.97
C PRO A 290 -31.35 31.25 -4.53
N GLU A 291 -31.52 31.53 -3.23
CA GLU A 291 -31.46 32.91 -2.70
C GLU A 291 -30.40 33.64 -3.50
N GLU A 292 -30.76 34.72 -4.22
CA GLU A 292 -29.88 35.40 -5.18
C GLU A 292 -28.48 35.61 -4.59
N LYS A 293 -27.61 34.61 -4.78
CA LYS A 293 -26.20 34.69 -4.52
C LYS A 293 -25.61 34.51 -5.88
N TYR A 294 -25.41 35.66 -6.53
CA TYR A 294 -24.15 35.95 -7.19
C TYR A 294 -23.10 34.93 -6.74
N PHE A 295 -22.52 34.15 -7.67
CA PHE A 295 -21.18 33.56 -7.50
C PHE A 295 -20.43 34.48 -6.55
N SER A 296 -20.20 34.05 -5.30
CA SER A 296 -19.88 34.93 -4.17
C SER A 296 -19.12 36.13 -4.69
N LYS A 297 -19.83 37.25 -4.96
CA LYS A 297 -19.19 38.42 -5.52
C LYS A 297 -18.26 38.81 -4.40
N ARG A 298 -16.96 38.53 -4.56
CA ARG A 298 -16.07 38.40 -3.40
C ARG A 298 -16.33 39.61 -2.51
N GLN A 299 -16.85 39.40 -1.30
CA GLN A 299 -17.25 40.53 -0.46
C GLN A 299 -16.03 41.39 -0.10
N LYS A 300 -14.84 40.78 -0.22
CA LYS A 300 -13.53 41.41 -0.10
C LYS A 300 -12.68 40.99 -1.28
N TRP A 301 -11.82 41.87 -1.76
CA TRP A 301 -10.89 41.57 -2.86
C TRP A 301 -9.97 40.38 -2.52
N MET A 302 -9.56 40.26 -1.26
CA MET A 302 -8.65 39.22 -0.76
C MET A 302 -9.38 38.07 -0.07
N THR A 303 -9.07 36.80 -0.43
CA THR A 303 -9.58 35.56 0.18
C THR A 303 -8.44 34.66 0.67
N ALA A 304 -8.73 33.52 1.31
CA ALA A 304 -7.73 32.53 1.69
C ALA A 304 -6.97 31.94 0.48
N ASP A 305 -7.53 32.08 -0.72
CA ASP A 305 -6.95 31.65 -2.01
C ASP A 305 -6.21 32.78 -2.75
N SER A 306 -6.18 34.00 -2.20
CA SER A 306 -5.37 35.09 -2.76
C SER A 306 -3.87 34.80 -2.59
N GLU A 307 -3.01 35.55 -3.30
CA GLU A 307 -1.54 35.40 -3.24
C GLU A 307 -0.97 35.43 -1.81
N GLU A 308 -1.52 36.27 -0.94
CA GLU A 308 -1.19 36.36 0.50
C GLU A 308 -2.15 35.55 1.39
N GLY A 309 -2.83 34.56 0.82
CA GLY A 309 -3.79 33.69 1.49
C GLY A 309 -3.15 32.38 1.96
N TYR A 310 -3.79 31.70 2.92
CA TYR A 310 -3.27 30.45 3.47
C TYR A 310 -3.14 29.34 2.42
N TYR A 311 -4.09 29.24 1.48
CA TYR A 311 -4.08 28.26 0.39
C TYR A 311 -3.24 28.70 -0.82
N SER A 312 -2.49 29.81 -0.69
CA SER A 312 -1.59 30.28 -1.73
C SER A 312 -0.43 29.31 -1.94
N ILE A 313 -0.02 29.15 -3.20
CA ILE A 313 1.24 28.48 -3.55
C ILE A 313 2.48 29.20 -3.01
N HIS A 314 2.33 30.45 -2.55
CA HIS A 314 3.39 31.28 -1.96
C HIS A 314 3.42 31.20 -0.42
N ASN A 315 2.65 30.31 0.20
CA ASN A 315 2.71 30.09 1.64
C ASN A 315 3.91 29.21 2.01
N TYR A 316 5.02 29.84 2.41
CA TYR A 316 6.25 29.16 2.82
C TYR A 316 6.40 28.93 4.33
N MET A 317 5.31 29.13 5.10
CA MET A 317 5.37 29.08 6.57
C MET A 317 5.93 27.74 7.07
N LEU A 318 5.59 26.62 6.43
CA LEU A 318 6.11 25.32 6.87
C LEU A 318 7.62 25.22 6.65
N GLU A 319 8.13 25.59 5.48
CA GLU A 319 9.57 25.59 5.22
C GLU A 319 10.31 26.49 6.21
N ASP A 320 9.79 27.68 6.47
CA ASP A 320 10.38 28.63 7.42
C ASP A 320 10.42 28.04 8.84
N LEU A 321 9.31 27.43 9.31
CA LEU A 321 9.25 26.79 10.63
C LEU A 321 10.22 25.61 10.74
N LEU A 322 10.46 24.86 9.67
CA LEU A 322 11.40 23.73 9.64
C LEU A 322 12.87 24.17 9.63
N ALA A 323 13.16 25.38 9.15
CA ALA A 323 14.51 25.94 9.09
C ALA A 323 15.00 26.52 10.43
N VAL A 324 14.08 26.82 11.35
CA VAL A 324 14.40 27.44 12.64
C VAL A 324 14.88 26.39 13.66
N SER A 325 15.84 26.78 14.50
CA SER A 325 16.45 25.89 15.49
C SER A 325 16.45 26.41 16.93
N ASP A 326 15.73 27.51 17.18
CA ASP A 326 15.52 28.12 18.48
C ASP A 326 14.02 28.35 18.74
N LEU A 327 13.55 28.12 19.96
CA LEU A 327 12.14 28.24 20.34
C LEU A 327 11.59 29.67 20.24
N GLU A 328 12.38 30.68 20.62
CA GLU A 328 11.96 32.08 20.55
C GLU A 328 11.91 32.55 19.09
N GLU A 329 12.90 32.17 18.29
CA GLU A 329 12.91 32.42 16.84
C GLU A 329 11.74 31.70 16.14
N TYR A 330 11.42 30.46 16.56
CA TYR A 330 10.34 29.67 15.99
C TYR A 330 9.01 30.40 16.18
N PHE A 331 8.73 30.85 17.41
CA PHE A 331 7.52 31.62 17.67
C PHE A 331 7.55 33.02 17.06
N ARG A 332 8.71 33.55 16.67
CA ARG A 332 8.82 34.77 15.85
C ARG A 332 8.31 34.52 14.44
N THR A 333 8.73 33.44 13.81
CA THR A 333 8.19 32.99 12.53
C THR A 333 6.68 32.70 12.61
N VAL A 334 6.22 32.04 13.67
CA VAL A 334 4.77 31.83 13.90
C VAL A 334 4.04 33.18 14.01
N TYR A 335 4.58 34.12 14.78
CA TYR A 335 3.99 35.44 14.98
C TYR A 335 3.90 36.24 13.67
N GLU A 336 4.98 36.23 12.88
CA GLU A 336 5.04 36.89 11.58
C GLU A 336 4.03 36.32 10.58
N ASN A 337 3.62 35.05 10.75
CA ASN A 337 2.64 34.36 9.89
C ASN A 337 1.20 34.35 10.45
N ILE A 338 0.90 35.12 11.50
CA ILE A 338 -0.48 35.26 12.03
C ILE A 338 -1.43 35.89 11.00
N PHE A 339 -0.92 36.66 10.01
CA PHE A 339 -1.77 37.32 9.01
C PHE A 339 -2.60 36.32 8.15
N TYR A 340 -2.20 35.05 8.06
CA TYR A 340 -3.01 34.00 7.44
C TYR A 340 -4.32 33.77 8.18
N LEU A 341 -4.34 33.96 9.50
CA LEU A 341 -5.51 33.87 10.36
C LEU A 341 -6.31 35.18 10.34
N ARG A 342 -6.86 35.51 9.16
CA ARG A 342 -7.56 36.78 8.94
C ARG A 342 -8.73 36.97 9.92
N GLY A 343 -8.80 38.14 10.54
CA GLY A 343 -9.88 38.49 11.46
C GLY A 343 -9.69 38.01 12.90
N VAL A 344 -8.55 37.36 13.22
CA VAL A 344 -8.18 37.09 14.61
C VAL A 344 -7.92 38.40 15.36
N LYS A 345 -8.54 38.55 16.54
CA LYS A 345 -8.34 39.67 17.47
C LYS A 345 -7.44 39.32 18.63
N ARG A 346 -7.43 38.05 19.02
CA ARG A 346 -6.56 37.56 20.08
C ARG A 346 -6.14 36.13 19.76
N LEU A 347 -4.86 35.85 19.90
CA LEU A 347 -4.28 34.51 19.84
C LEU A 347 -3.31 34.37 21.01
N GLU A 348 -3.47 33.33 21.79
CA GLU A 348 -2.52 32.93 22.84
C GLU A 348 -2.07 31.50 22.53
N ILE A 349 -0.76 31.24 22.60
CA ILE A 349 -0.22 29.87 22.54
C ILE A 349 0.43 29.56 23.88
N CYS A 350 -0.03 28.49 24.51
CA CYS A 350 0.40 28.06 25.82
C CYS A 350 1.05 26.68 25.73
N LEU A 351 2.33 26.57 26.08
CA LEU A 351 3.11 25.34 26.01
C LEU A 351 3.31 24.69 27.37
N ASN A 352 3.42 23.37 27.39
CA ASN A 352 3.81 22.62 28.58
C ASN A 352 5.20 23.08 29.08
N SER A 353 5.41 23.19 30.39
CA SER A 353 6.71 23.62 30.94
C SER A 353 7.87 22.68 30.62
N GLY A 354 7.59 21.47 30.12
CA GLY A 354 8.61 20.55 29.57
C GLY A 354 9.44 21.18 28.44
N TRP A 355 8.92 22.18 27.72
CA TRP A 355 9.64 22.86 26.64
C TRP A 355 10.88 23.64 27.08
N ILE A 356 11.00 23.98 28.37
CA ILE A 356 12.20 24.61 28.95
C ILE A 356 13.09 23.60 29.70
N ASN A 357 12.76 22.30 29.65
CA ASN A 357 13.52 21.24 30.29
C ASN A 357 14.21 20.36 29.23
N GLU A 358 15.54 20.47 29.15
CA GLU A 358 16.36 19.72 28.20
C GLU A 358 16.16 18.20 28.29
N ASN A 359 15.95 17.64 29.48
CA ASN A 359 15.74 16.20 29.64
C ASN A 359 14.40 15.76 29.03
N VAL A 360 13.33 16.54 29.24
CA VAL A 360 12.02 16.25 28.67
C VAL A 360 12.06 16.30 27.13
N LEU A 361 12.82 17.24 26.57
CA LEU A 361 13.02 17.35 25.12
C LEU A 361 13.76 16.14 24.53
N VAL A 362 14.80 15.65 25.21
CA VAL A 362 15.64 14.50 24.80
C VAL A 362 14.91 13.17 24.99
N ASP A 363 14.37 12.94 26.18
CA ASP A 363 13.71 11.68 26.56
C ASP A 363 12.30 11.60 25.96
N ASN A 364 11.82 12.69 25.36
CA ASN A 364 10.53 12.79 24.68
C ASN A 364 9.34 12.52 25.63
N ASP A 365 9.44 13.02 26.87
CA ASP A 365 8.51 12.77 27.99
C ASP A 365 7.43 13.87 28.11
N PHE A 366 6.68 14.10 27.03
CA PHE A 366 5.56 15.04 27.04
C PHE A 366 4.28 14.38 27.60
N PRO A 367 3.38 15.12 28.29
CA PRO A 367 2.18 14.54 28.85
C PRO A 367 1.27 13.90 27.78
N GLU A 368 0.90 12.64 27.98
CA GLU A 368 -0.12 11.97 27.16
C GLU A 368 -1.55 12.26 27.66
N LYS A 369 -1.68 12.58 28.94
CA LYS A 369 -2.96 12.91 29.58
C LYS A 369 -2.83 14.19 30.41
N GLY A 370 -3.63 15.19 30.04
CA GLY A 370 -3.62 16.51 30.65
C GLY A 370 -2.46 17.37 30.16
N TYR A 371 -2.09 18.33 31.00
CA TYR A 371 -1.07 19.33 30.76
C TYR A 371 -0.19 19.43 32.01
N SER A 372 1.01 19.99 31.85
CA SER A 372 1.90 20.29 32.98
C SER A 372 1.18 21.14 34.02
N HIS A 373 1.54 21.06 35.30
CA HIS A 373 0.93 21.89 36.35
C HIS A 373 1.19 23.40 36.12
N THR A 374 2.32 23.70 35.49
CA THR A 374 2.73 25.04 35.07
C THR A 374 2.87 25.06 33.54
N MET A 375 2.34 26.09 32.91
CA MET A 375 2.42 26.33 31.46
C MET A 375 3.21 27.60 31.17
N ILE A 376 3.74 27.70 29.95
CA ILE A 376 4.40 28.90 29.41
C ILE A 376 3.42 29.55 28.43
N ASN A 377 3.00 30.79 28.67
CA ASN A 377 2.30 31.57 27.63
C ASN A 377 3.35 32.14 26.67
N ILE A 378 3.70 31.36 25.65
CA ILE A 378 4.87 31.61 24.80
C ILE A 378 4.61 32.70 23.76
N LEU A 379 3.38 32.80 23.24
CA LEU A 379 2.99 33.78 22.25
C LEU A 379 1.68 34.42 22.65
N SER A 380 1.68 35.75 22.70
CA SER A 380 0.49 36.57 22.86
C SER A 380 0.36 37.50 21.66
N TYR A 381 -0.79 37.47 21.00
CA TYR A 381 -1.18 38.43 19.97
C TYR A 381 -2.51 39.05 20.38
N ASN A 382 -2.56 40.37 20.47
CA ASN A 382 -3.76 41.12 20.81
C ASN A 382 -3.87 42.35 19.91
N HIS A 383 -4.89 42.35 19.06
CA HIS A 383 -5.14 43.40 18.10
C HIS A 383 -5.58 44.72 18.75
N LYS A 384 -6.29 44.67 19.90
CA LYS A 384 -6.72 45.86 20.64
C LYS A 384 -5.59 46.48 21.47
N HIS A 385 -4.71 45.62 21.99
CA HIS A 385 -3.59 46.01 22.82
C HIS A 385 -2.27 45.42 22.30
N PRO A 386 -1.73 45.95 21.18
CA PRO A 386 -0.47 45.47 20.61
C PRO A 386 0.70 45.52 21.61
N GLU A 387 0.64 46.41 22.60
CA GLU A 387 1.62 46.52 23.70
C GLU A 387 1.72 45.28 24.59
N TYR A 388 0.67 44.45 24.62
CA TYR A 388 0.65 43.16 25.32
C TYR A 388 0.94 41.98 24.36
N SER A 389 1.27 42.25 23.09
CA SER A 389 1.66 41.24 22.13
C SER A 389 3.16 40.99 22.18
N GLY A 390 3.58 39.73 22.03
CA GLY A 390 4.98 39.36 22.00
C GLY A 390 5.21 37.88 22.28
N ILE A 391 6.49 37.51 22.27
CA ILE A 391 6.97 36.15 22.53
C ILE A 391 7.71 36.16 23.86
N ASN A 392 7.38 35.25 24.76
CA ASN A 392 7.97 35.21 26.10
C ASN A 392 8.09 33.78 26.65
N THR A 393 9.31 33.26 26.69
CA THR A 393 9.64 31.92 27.22
C THR A 393 9.55 31.81 28.74
N GLN A 394 9.41 32.93 29.45
CA GLN A 394 9.42 33.01 30.92
C GLN A 394 8.06 33.36 31.52
N ASN A 395 7.02 33.53 30.69
CA ASN A 395 5.67 33.85 31.16
C ASN A 395 4.96 32.59 31.69
N LEU A 396 5.38 32.15 32.88
CA LEU A 396 4.86 30.94 33.53
C LEU A 396 3.57 31.22 34.31
N PHE A 397 2.59 30.33 34.17
CA PHE A 397 1.33 30.40 34.92
C PHE A 397 0.80 29.00 35.28
N GLU A 398 -0.06 28.93 36.31
CA GLU A 398 -0.74 27.69 36.68
C GLU A 398 -1.81 27.32 35.67
N THR A 399 -1.83 26.06 35.22
CA THR A 399 -2.79 25.53 34.24
C THR A 399 -4.24 25.68 34.70
N SER A 400 -4.46 25.65 36.02
CA SER A 400 -5.77 25.86 36.64
C SER A 400 -6.43 27.19 36.26
N LYS A 401 -5.64 28.19 35.82
CA LYS A 401 -6.13 29.52 35.41
C LYS A 401 -6.59 29.59 33.95
N LEU A 402 -6.29 28.56 33.13
CA LEU A 402 -6.50 28.50 31.67
C LEU A 402 -5.72 29.55 30.86
N LEU A 403 -5.66 30.80 31.31
CA LEU A 403 -4.85 31.87 30.72
C LEU A 403 -4.41 32.85 31.82
N PRO A 404 -3.24 33.50 31.70
CA PRO A 404 -2.79 34.48 32.68
C PRO A 404 -3.69 35.73 32.75
N TYR A 405 -4.32 36.10 31.64
CA TYR A 405 -5.07 37.35 31.43
C TYR A 405 -6.50 37.10 30.90
N ILE A 406 -7.20 36.16 31.52
CA ILE A 406 -8.55 35.72 31.07
C ILE A 406 -9.65 36.77 31.34
N ASN A 407 -9.39 37.75 32.22
CA ASN A 407 -10.39 38.73 32.69
C ASN A 407 -10.21 40.14 32.10
N ASP A 408 -9.31 40.32 31.13
CA ASP A 408 -8.87 41.65 30.69
C ASP A 408 -9.88 42.35 29.76
N ASP A 409 -10.89 41.64 29.27
CA ASP A 409 -11.95 42.22 28.46
C ASP A 409 -13.10 42.73 29.36
N ASP A 410 -13.64 43.92 29.08
CA ASP A 410 -14.80 44.47 29.80
C ASP A 410 -16.14 43.92 29.28
N GLU A 411 -16.20 43.49 28.02
CA GLU A 411 -17.39 42.93 27.36
C GLU A 411 -17.41 41.39 27.40
N PRO A 412 -18.56 40.73 27.25
CA PRO A 412 -18.64 39.29 27.06
C PRO A 412 -17.81 38.81 25.86
N VAL A 413 -17.02 37.76 26.04
CA VAL A 413 -16.14 37.21 24.99
C VAL A 413 -16.42 35.74 24.68
N CYS A 414 -16.09 35.33 23.45
CA CYS A 414 -16.09 33.93 23.04
C CYS A 414 -14.65 33.54 22.73
N LEU A 415 -14.11 32.58 23.47
CA LEU A 415 -12.73 32.12 23.37
C LEU A 415 -12.73 30.64 22.97
N ILE A 416 -11.96 30.27 21.96
CA ILE A 416 -11.93 28.89 21.43
C ILE A 416 -10.56 28.29 21.74
N PHE A 417 -10.57 27.20 22.52
CA PHE A 417 -9.40 26.45 22.94
C PHE A 417 -9.25 25.21 22.06
N SER A 418 -8.06 25.03 21.50
CA SER A 418 -7.70 23.88 20.66
C SER A 418 -6.37 23.29 21.11
N PRO A 419 -6.22 21.95 21.06
CA PRO A 419 -4.98 21.31 21.49
C PRO A 419 -3.83 21.61 20.52
N LEU A 420 -2.58 21.54 21.00
CA LEU A 420 -1.37 21.49 20.19
C LEU A 420 -0.65 20.19 20.52
N TYR A 421 -0.65 19.26 19.58
CA TYR A 421 -0.17 17.89 19.81
C TYR A 421 0.39 17.25 18.54
N VAL A 422 1.18 16.19 18.72
CA VAL A 422 1.60 15.26 17.65
C VAL A 422 1.43 13.83 18.16
N GLU A 423 0.63 13.02 17.44
CA GLU A 423 0.19 11.70 17.90
C GLU A 423 -0.47 11.78 19.29
N ASN A 424 0.05 11.09 20.31
CA ASN A 424 -0.48 11.13 21.68
C ASN A 424 0.18 12.20 22.57
N LYS A 425 1.11 13.00 22.05
CA LYS A 425 1.94 13.91 22.86
C LYS A 425 1.34 15.31 22.92
N SER A 426 1.01 15.76 24.12
CA SER A 426 0.56 17.13 24.35
C SER A 426 1.75 18.10 24.39
N PHE A 427 1.81 19.03 23.43
CA PHE A 427 2.78 20.13 23.47
C PHE A 427 2.22 21.35 24.19
N GLY A 428 0.91 21.52 24.16
CA GLY A 428 0.22 22.66 24.75
C GLY A 428 -1.16 22.85 24.16
N TYR A 429 -1.66 24.08 24.18
CA TYR A 429 -2.92 24.46 23.54
C TYR A 429 -2.84 25.90 23.01
N ALA A 430 -3.73 26.22 22.08
CA ALA A 430 -3.94 27.58 21.61
C ALA A 430 -5.33 28.07 22.04
N MET A 431 -5.44 29.38 22.31
CA MET A 431 -6.71 30.06 22.48
C MET A 431 -6.84 31.14 21.40
N ILE A 432 -7.99 31.17 20.72
CA ILE A 432 -8.25 32.07 19.61
C ILE A 432 -9.58 32.81 19.81
N ARG A 433 -9.59 34.09 19.41
CA ARG A 433 -10.77 34.95 19.33
C ARG A 433 -10.82 35.68 17.98
N TYR A 434 -11.99 35.66 17.31
CA TYR A 434 -12.27 36.39 16.07
C TYR A 434 -13.06 37.70 16.31
N ASP A 435 -13.32 38.45 15.23
CA ASP A 435 -14.17 39.65 15.18
C ASP A 435 -15.56 39.50 15.84
N SER A 436 -16.19 40.63 16.15
CA SER A 436 -17.53 40.72 16.79
C SER A 436 -18.67 40.23 15.90
N GLU A 437 -18.48 40.17 14.57
CA GLU A 437 -19.44 39.51 13.68
C GLU A 437 -19.52 38.01 13.99
N LEU A 438 -20.63 37.38 13.62
CA LEU A 438 -20.99 36.00 13.98
C LEU A 438 -20.11 34.91 13.31
N LYS A 439 -18.84 35.21 13.02
CA LYS A 439 -17.85 34.28 12.47
C LYS A 439 -17.36 33.33 13.55
N SER A 440 -17.54 32.04 13.29
CA SER A 440 -17.04 30.91 14.09
C SER A 440 -15.62 30.56 13.63
N PHE A 441 -14.93 29.69 14.38
CA PHE A 441 -13.61 29.15 14.06
C PHE A 441 -13.59 28.54 12.65
N GLU A 442 -12.70 29.01 11.77
CA GLU A 442 -12.61 28.59 10.37
C GLU A 442 -11.57 27.47 10.18
N GLU A 443 -11.75 26.63 9.14
CA GLU A 443 -10.85 25.52 8.78
C GLU A 443 -9.37 25.91 8.70
N VAL A 444 -9.08 27.06 8.08
CA VAL A 444 -7.71 27.60 7.94
C VAL A 444 -6.98 27.64 9.28
N THR A 445 -7.70 27.90 10.36
CA THR A 445 -7.17 27.98 11.72
C THR A 445 -6.69 26.64 12.23
N ARG A 446 -7.49 25.59 12.01
CA ARG A 446 -7.14 24.22 12.35
C ARG A 446 -5.90 23.77 11.57
N LEU A 447 -5.88 24.03 10.27
CA LEU A 447 -4.74 23.67 9.42
C LEU A 447 -3.46 24.42 9.82
N TRP A 448 -3.57 25.71 10.12
CA TRP A 448 -2.46 26.53 10.61
C TRP A 448 -1.93 26.06 11.97
N LEU A 449 -2.80 25.77 12.94
CA LEU A 449 -2.39 25.22 14.23
C LEU A 449 -1.72 23.85 14.10
N ASN A 450 -2.20 23.01 13.17
CA ASN A 450 -1.58 21.72 12.86
C ASN A 450 -0.16 21.90 12.29
N MET A 451 0.08 22.91 11.44
CA MET A 451 1.43 23.26 10.97
C MET A 451 2.33 23.70 12.12
N VAL A 452 1.84 24.55 13.02
CA VAL A 452 2.59 24.98 14.22
C VAL A 452 2.95 23.79 15.11
N ALA A 453 2.05 22.81 15.29
CA ALA A 453 2.35 21.61 16.08
C ALA A 453 3.41 20.72 15.41
N LYS A 454 3.34 20.54 14.07
CA LYS A 454 4.33 19.76 13.31
C LYS A 454 5.72 20.39 13.31
N GLY A 455 5.81 21.71 13.14
CA GLY A 455 7.09 22.42 13.23
C GLY A 455 7.70 22.34 14.63
N LEU A 456 6.88 22.38 15.70
CA LEU A 456 7.35 22.18 17.07
C LEU A 456 8.01 20.81 17.26
N GLU A 457 7.43 19.73 16.72
CA GLU A 457 8.07 18.41 16.78
C GLU A 457 9.41 18.38 16.04
N SER A 458 9.53 19.06 14.90
CA SER A 458 10.82 19.20 14.19
C SER A 458 11.86 19.93 15.04
N LEU A 459 11.47 21.04 15.68
CA LEU A 459 12.33 21.80 16.58
C LEU A 459 12.77 20.97 17.79
N ARG A 460 11.83 20.23 18.41
CA ARG A 460 12.14 19.32 19.53
C ARG A 460 13.17 18.26 19.14
N ARG A 461 13.00 17.62 17.99
CA ARG A 461 13.96 16.63 17.46
C ARG A 461 15.35 17.24 17.26
N SER A 462 15.40 18.46 16.70
CA SER A 462 16.64 19.21 16.52
C SER A 462 17.33 19.52 17.85
N TYR A 463 16.57 19.92 18.89
CA TYR A 463 17.12 20.09 20.24
C TYR A 463 17.65 18.78 20.83
N ALA A 464 16.91 17.68 20.71
CA ALA A 464 17.31 16.38 21.22
C ALA A 464 18.66 15.92 20.60
N ILE A 465 18.81 16.06 19.28
CA ILE A 465 20.05 15.71 18.57
C ILE A 465 21.24 16.54 19.07
N ARG A 466 21.10 17.88 19.12
CA ARG A 466 22.18 18.77 19.60
C ARG A 466 22.61 18.48 21.04
N LEU A 467 21.65 18.13 21.91
CA LEU A 467 21.93 17.77 23.30
C LEU A 467 22.63 16.42 23.42
N LEU A 468 22.23 15.43 22.61
CA LEU A 468 22.92 14.14 22.52
C LEU A 468 24.36 14.31 22.01
N GLU A 469 24.59 15.12 20.97
CA GLU A 469 25.95 15.45 20.48
C GLU A 469 26.85 16.05 21.58
N LYS A 470 26.32 16.98 22.39
CA LYS A 470 27.04 17.56 23.54
C LYS A 470 27.35 16.50 24.60
N ARG A 471 26.42 15.58 24.89
CA ARG A 471 26.61 14.51 25.88
C ARG A 471 27.65 13.48 25.42
N THR A 472 27.70 13.17 24.12
CA THR A 472 28.66 12.23 23.52
C THR A 472 30.06 12.84 23.42
N SER A 473 30.16 14.14 23.08
CA SER A 473 31.43 14.86 22.96
C SER A 473 32.21 14.94 24.28
N ASN A 474 31.53 14.98 25.43
CA ASN A 474 32.16 14.99 26.76
C ASN A 474 32.65 13.61 27.25
N LYS A 475 32.29 12.50 26.59
CA LYS A 475 32.70 11.14 26.99
C LYS A 475 33.98 10.63 26.30
N LEU A 476 34.57 11.39 25.37
CA LEU A 476 35.72 10.97 24.53
C LEU A 476 37.13 11.24 25.12
N GLN A 477 37.27 11.54 26.41
CA GLN A 477 38.59 11.59 27.09
C GLN A 477 38.82 10.41 28.05
N VAL A 478 39.15 9.24 27.53
CA VAL A 478 39.81 8.17 28.33
C VAL A 478 40.90 7.50 27.49
N LYS A 479 42.15 7.53 27.97
CA LYS A 479 43.31 6.85 27.37
C LYS A 479 43.29 5.35 27.70
N PHE A 480 43.58 4.49 26.72
CA PHE A 480 43.74 3.04 26.93
C PHE A 480 45.18 2.66 27.39
N PRO A 481 45.34 1.64 28.26
CA PRO A 481 46.65 1.18 28.77
C PRO A 481 47.27 0.05 27.92
N THR A 482 48.60 -0.10 28.01
CA THR A 482 49.46 -1.01 27.22
C THR A 482 49.53 -2.46 27.75
N ASP A 483 50.00 -3.39 26.91
CA ASP A 483 49.98 -4.87 27.13
C ASP A 483 50.73 -5.42 28.35
N GLU A 484 51.69 -4.70 28.93
CA GLU A 484 52.31 -5.12 30.20
C GLU A 484 51.32 -5.05 31.39
N SER A 485 50.29 -4.21 31.28
CA SER A 485 49.23 -4.05 32.28
C SER A 485 48.30 -5.27 32.35
N LYS A 486 48.11 -5.98 31.22
CA LYS A 486 47.19 -7.14 31.11
C LYS A 486 47.76 -8.39 31.78
N LYS A 487 49.07 -8.65 31.64
CA LYS A 487 49.72 -9.84 32.24
C LYS A 487 49.86 -9.75 33.77
N ALA A 488 49.85 -8.56 34.34
CA ALA A 488 49.90 -8.36 35.80
C ALA A 488 48.50 -8.43 36.47
N ALA A 489 47.43 -8.06 35.76
CA ALA A 489 46.07 -8.05 36.29
C ALA A 489 45.47 -9.46 36.47
N ILE A 490 45.83 -10.41 35.59
CA ILE A 490 45.24 -11.77 35.60
C ILE A 490 45.75 -12.65 36.75
N LYS A 491 46.88 -12.29 37.39
CA LYS A 491 47.43 -13.08 38.52
C LYS A 491 46.83 -12.73 39.89
N ASN A 492 46.00 -11.68 39.98
CA ASN A 492 45.52 -11.12 41.24
C ASN A 492 44.00 -10.80 41.27
N GLN A 493 43.21 -11.35 40.36
CA GLN A 493 41.75 -11.28 40.45
C GLN A 493 41.20 -12.62 40.96
N ASP A 494 40.34 -12.55 41.98
CA ASP A 494 39.51 -13.65 42.43
C ASP A 494 38.58 -14.04 41.27
N ILE A 495 39.02 -14.99 40.43
CA ILE A 495 38.21 -15.59 39.37
C ILE A 495 37.02 -16.27 40.05
N THR A 496 35.81 -15.94 39.64
CA THR A 496 34.60 -16.55 40.20
C THR A 496 34.54 -18.04 39.85
N GLU A 497 33.86 -18.87 40.67
CA GLU A 497 33.69 -20.30 40.35
C GLU A 497 33.00 -20.54 38.99
N GLU A 498 32.27 -19.54 38.49
CA GLU A 498 31.55 -19.57 37.22
C GLU A 498 32.51 -19.38 36.04
N GLU A 499 33.34 -18.34 36.05
CA GLU A 499 34.37 -18.09 35.02
C GLU A 499 35.38 -19.25 34.91
N ALA A 500 35.75 -19.87 36.03
CA ALA A 500 36.64 -21.04 36.03
C ALA A 500 36.00 -22.30 35.41
N ARG A 501 34.67 -22.45 35.51
CA ARG A 501 33.94 -23.54 34.84
C ARG A 501 33.78 -23.29 33.36
N GLU A 502 33.53 -22.05 32.95
CA GLU A 502 33.42 -21.64 31.55
C GLU A 502 34.71 -21.89 30.78
N ILE A 503 35.86 -21.44 31.31
CA ILE A 503 37.18 -21.65 30.68
C ILE A 503 37.47 -23.15 30.49
N LYS A 504 37.12 -23.98 31.49
CA LYS A 504 37.31 -25.43 31.42
C LYS A 504 36.44 -26.10 30.36
N GLU A 505 35.23 -25.60 30.16
CA GLU A 505 34.35 -26.09 29.10
C GLU A 505 34.86 -25.65 27.71
N VAL A 506 35.43 -24.44 27.58
CA VAL A 506 36.11 -24.00 26.34
C VAL A 506 37.33 -24.87 26.03
N GLU A 507 38.16 -25.21 27.02
CA GLU A 507 39.26 -26.18 26.85
C GLU A 507 38.77 -27.50 26.26
N LYS A 508 37.66 -28.04 26.80
CA LYS A 508 37.05 -29.27 26.30
C LYS A 508 36.54 -29.11 24.85
N ILE A 509 35.85 -28.00 24.53
CA ILE A 509 35.35 -27.73 23.19
C ILE A 509 36.49 -27.75 22.16
N LEU A 510 37.65 -27.16 22.51
CA LEU A 510 38.83 -27.12 21.64
C LEU A 510 39.54 -28.48 21.56
N ASP A 511 39.71 -29.18 22.68
CA ASP A 511 40.39 -30.48 22.75
C ASP A 511 39.64 -31.59 21.99
N GLU A 512 38.31 -31.60 22.10
CA GLU A 512 37.45 -32.61 21.48
C GLU A 512 36.92 -32.17 20.10
N ASN A 513 37.29 -30.97 19.61
CA ASN A 513 36.78 -30.34 18.40
C ASN A 513 35.23 -30.37 18.34
N LEU A 514 34.58 -29.90 19.41
CA LEU A 514 33.12 -29.80 19.52
C LEU A 514 32.57 -28.54 18.82
N LEU A 515 33.26 -28.07 17.79
CA LEU A 515 32.84 -26.94 16.97
C LEU A 515 31.95 -27.44 15.84
N THR A 516 30.78 -26.82 15.71
CA THR A 516 29.81 -27.05 14.63
C THR A 516 29.53 -25.73 13.91
N TYR A 517 28.85 -25.80 12.77
CA TYR A 517 28.65 -24.62 11.91
C TYR A 517 27.20 -24.53 11.46
N HIS A 518 26.67 -23.32 11.51
CA HIS A 518 25.42 -22.96 10.87
C HIS A 518 25.74 -22.13 9.62
N PHE A 519 24.96 -22.28 8.56
CA PHE A 519 25.10 -21.55 7.32
C PHE A 519 24.01 -20.49 7.22
N GLN A 520 24.40 -19.24 6.96
CA GLN A 520 23.46 -18.15 6.73
C GLN A 520 23.49 -17.72 5.26
N PRO A 521 22.34 -17.71 4.56
CA PRO A 521 22.28 -17.24 3.17
C PRO A 521 22.65 -15.76 3.01
N ILE A 522 23.39 -15.46 1.95
CA ILE A 522 23.63 -14.14 1.40
C ILE A 522 22.91 -14.09 0.05
N VAL A 523 22.06 -13.09 -0.17
CA VAL A 523 21.20 -13.00 -1.36
C VAL A 523 21.59 -11.83 -2.26
N ASN A 524 21.27 -11.98 -3.55
CA ASN A 524 21.41 -10.92 -4.54
C ASN A 524 20.34 -9.82 -4.31
N SER A 525 20.74 -8.56 -4.40
CA SER A 525 19.83 -7.41 -4.23
C SER A 525 18.87 -7.15 -5.39
N VAL A 526 18.99 -7.93 -6.49
CA VAL A 526 18.15 -7.82 -7.69
C VAL A 526 16.90 -8.71 -7.60
N ASP A 527 17.07 -9.98 -7.27
CA ASP A 527 16.00 -11.00 -7.34
C ASP A 527 15.81 -11.77 -6.02
N GLY A 528 16.66 -11.54 -5.03
CA GLY A 528 16.64 -12.27 -3.76
C GLY A 528 17.12 -13.72 -3.87
N GLU A 529 17.70 -14.14 -5.01
CA GLU A 529 18.30 -15.46 -5.12
C GLU A 529 19.55 -15.58 -4.24
N ILE A 530 19.75 -16.77 -3.67
CA ILE A 530 20.92 -17.02 -2.83
C ILE A 530 22.16 -16.94 -3.71
N TYR A 531 23.10 -16.07 -3.33
CA TYR A 531 24.40 -15.90 -3.97
C TYR A 531 25.47 -16.78 -3.31
N SER A 532 25.51 -16.78 -1.98
CA SER A 532 26.48 -17.50 -1.17
C SER A 532 25.94 -17.80 0.23
N TYR A 533 26.74 -18.46 1.07
CA TYR A 533 26.47 -18.68 2.48
C TYR A 533 27.63 -18.21 3.34
N GLU A 534 27.37 -17.77 4.57
CA GLU A 534 28.41 -17.57 5.59
C GLU A 534 28.40 -18.72 6.60
N ALA A 535 29.58 -19.26 6.90
CA ALA A 535 29.76 -20.31 7.90
C ALA A 535 30.00 -19.71 9.30
N LEU A 536 29.02 -19.86 10.17
CA LEU A 536 29.02 -19.30 11.52
C LEU A 536 29.23 -20.39 12.58
N MET A 537 30.33 -20.27 13.33
CA MET A 537 30.72 -21.21 14.38
C MET A 537 29.67 -21.33 15.50
N ARG A 538 29.45 -22.54 16.03
CA ARG A 538 28.60 -22.89 17.17
C ARG A 538 29.27 -23.95 18.04
N SER A 539 29.01 -23.96 19.34
CA SER A 539 29.48 -25.05 20.21
C SER A 539 28.48 -26.20 20.28
N ASN A 540 29.00 -27.43 20.23
CA ASN A 540 28.27 -28.67 20.48
C ASN A 540 28.68 -29.26 21.84
N SER A 541 28.48 -28.46 22.88
CA SER A 541 28.74 -28.77 24.28
C SER A 541 27.44 -28.80 25.09
N GLU A 542 27.45 -29.39 26.29
CA GLU A 542 26.29 -29.38 27.18
C GLU A 542 25.87 -27.95 27.56
N TRP A 543 26.86 -27.05 27.64
CA TRP A 543 26.67 -25.63 27.88
C TRP A 543 26.81 -24.89 26.54
N LYS A 544 25.75 -24.25 26.05
CA LYS A 544 25.77 -23.49 24.79
C LYS A 544 26.54 -22.18 24.97
N ILE A 545 27.87 -22.24 24.88
CA ILE A 545 28.74 -21.07 25.03
C ILE A 545 28.69 -20.22 23.75
N PRO A 546 28.46 -18.89 23.84
CA PRO A 546 28.45 -18.01 22.68
C PRO A 546 29.82 -17.96 21.97
N PRO A 547 29.87 -17.88 20.62
CA PRO A 547 31.13 -17.87 19.85
C PRO A 547 32.13 -16.79 20.28
N LEU A 548 31.67 -15.56 20.57
CA LEU A 548 32.53 -14.47 21.05
C LEU A 548 33.22 -14.81 22.38
N GLN A 549 32.53 -15.55 23.26
CA GLN A 549 33.11 -15.99 24.53
C GLN A 549 34.16 -17.09 24.30
N ILE A 550 33.92 -18.03 23.36
CA ILE A 550 34.91 -19.04 22.96
C ILE A 550 36.18 -18.38 22.42
N ILE A 551 36.05 -17.38 21.56
CA ILE A 551 37.21 -16.65 21.01
C ILE A 551 37.98 -15.92 22.12
N LYS A 552 37.27 -15.23 23.03
CA LYS A 552 37.88 -14.53 24.17
C LYS A 552 38.64 -15.48 25.09
N ASP A 553 38.03 -16.61 25.47
CA ASP A 553 38.67 -17.58 26.37
C ASP A 553 39.82 -18.31 25.68
N ALA A 554 39.69 -18.62 24.39
CA ALA A 554 40.79 -19.18 23.59
C ALA A 554 41.97 -18.21 23.48
N ASP A 555 41.74 -16.90 23.39
CA ASP A 555 42.80 -15.89 23.41
C ASP A 555 43.52 -15.86 24.78
N ILE A 556 42.76 -15.90 25.88
CA ILE A 556 43.31 -16.01 27.24
C ILE A 556 44.18 -17.28 27.40
N LEU A 557 43.73 -18.39 26.81
CA LEU A 557 44.43 -19.67 26.81
C LEU A 557 45.59 -19.75 25.79
N GLY A 558 45.70 -18.79 24.87
CA GLY A 558 46.68 -18.81 23.78
C GLY A 558 46.40 -19.87 22.71
N ARG A 559 45.13 -20.24 22.49
CA ARG A 559 44.67 -21.33 21.60
C ARG A 559 43.84 -20.85 20.40
N LEU A 560 43.98 -19.59 19.98
CA LEU A 560 43.29 -19.09 18.78
C LEU A 560 43.63 -19.88 17.49
N SER A 561 44.83 -20.45 17.41
CA SER A 561 45.25 -21.33 16.30
C SER A 561 44.39 -22.59 16.18
N ASP A 562 43.86 -23.10 17.30
CA ASP A 562 43.03 -24.30 17.30
C ASP A 562 41.65 -24.00 16.69
N ILE A 563 41.11 -22.81 16.95
CA ILE A 563 39.86 -22.32 16.34
C ILE A 563 40.04 -22.12 14.84
N GLU A 564 41.12 -21.47 14.42
CA GLU A 564 41.43 -21.22 13.01
C GLU A 564 41.51 -22.54 12.24
N ARG A 565 42.31 -23.48 12.76
CA ARG A 565 42.49 -24.81 12.19
C ARG A 565 41.17 -25.57 12.09
N ALA A 566 40.41 -25.63 13.19
CA ALA A 566 39.16 -26.36 13.24
C ALA A 566 38.14 -25.76 12.26
N THR A 567 38.07 -24.43 12.15
CA THR A 567 37.12 -23.73 11.27
C THR A 567 37.35 -24.06 9.81
N PHE A 568 38.57 -23.91 9.30
CA PHE A 568 38.84 -24.27 7.91
C PHE A 568 38.60 -25.75 7.62
N ILE A 569 39.09 -26.65 8.47
CA ILE A 569 38.96 -28.10 8.23
C ILE A 569 37.49 -28.53 8.29
N ASN A 570 36.76 -28.13 9.34
CA ASN A 570 35.38 -28.57 9.55
C ASN A 570 34.46 -28.03 8.44
N VAL A 571 34.56 -26.74 8.09
CA VAL A 571 33.70 -26.13 7.07
C VAL A 571 33.99 -26.71 5.68
N LEU A 572 35.26 -26.83 5.29
CA LEU A 572 35.62 -27.37 3.97
C LEU A 572 35.21 -28.84 3.83
N ASN A 573 35.31 -29.65 4.90
CA ASN A 573 34.80 -31.01 4.88
C ASN A 573 33.27 -31.05 4.72
N ILE A 574 32.52 -30.16 5.40
CA ILE A 574 31.06 -30.07 5.24
C ILE A 574 30.69 -29.74 3.78
N VAL A 575 31.40 -28.80 3.16
CA VAL A 575 31.16 -28.41 1.75
C VAL A 575 31.45 -29.56 0.78
N GLU A 576 32.46 -30.39 1.05
CA GLU A 576 32.75 -31.58 0.24
C GLU A 576 31.73 -32.70 0.44
N ASP A 577 31.38 -33.01 1.69
CA ASP A 577 30.45 -34.08 2.04
C ASP A 577 29.02 -33.78 1.58
N ARG A 578 28.66 -32.49 1.47
CA ARG A 578 27.34 -32.00 1.06
C ARG A 578 27.38 -31.20 -0.24
N ALA A 579 28.22 -31.59 -1.19
CA ALA A 579 28.51 -30.80 -2.39
C ALA A 579 27.27 -30.37 -3.23
N SER A 580 26.20 -31.16 -3.24
CA SER A 580 24.94 -30.84 -3.94
C SER A 580 24.16 -29.71 -3.28
N GLU A 581 24.27 -29.53 -1.96
CA GLU A 581 23.59 -28.45 -1.22
C GLU A 581 24.23 -27.07 -1.51
N PHE A 582 25.50 -27.05 -1.94
CA PHE A 582 26.27 -25.84 -2.25
C PHE A 582 26.51 -25.66 -3.76
N GLU A 583 25.72 -26.31 -4.62
CA GLU A 583 25.98 -26.28 -6.07
C GLU A 583 25.85 -24.85 -6.64
N GLY A 584 26.91 -24.37 -7.28
CA GLY A 584 26.97 -23.03 -7.85
C GLY A 584 27.03 -21.88 -6.82
N LYS A 585 27.20 -22.16 -5.53
CA LYS A 585 27.24 -21.16 -4.44
C LYS A 585 28.58 -21.18 -3.71
N LYS A 586 29.01 -20.00 -3.26
CA LYS A 586 30.23 -19.81 -2.46
C LYS A 586 29.93 -19.89 -0.96
N VAL A 587 30.95 -20.15 -0.15
CA VAL A 587 30.91 -20.18 1.32
C VAL A 587 31.97 -19.25 1.89
N PHE A 588 31.54 -18.29 2.70
CA PHE A 588 32.36 -17.33 3.41
C PHE A 588 32.84 -17.97 4.73
N ILE A 589 34.15 -17.90 4.98
CA ILE A 589 34.82 -18.52 6.13
C ILE A 589 35.64 -17.44 6.85
N ASN A 590 35.30 -17.22 8.13
CA ASN A 590 36.01 -16.33 9.02
C ASN A 590 37.45 -16.79 9.31
N SER A 591 38.43 -15.88 9.21
CA SER A 591 39.85 -16.13 9.49
C SER A 591 40.41 -15.17 10.55
N ILE A 592 41.29 -15.71 11.39
CA ILE A 592 42.02 -15.06 12.48
C ILE A 592 43.51 -15.04 12.08
N PRO A 593 43.94 -14.09 11.24
CA PRO A 593 45.26 -14.14 10.60
C PRO A 593 46.44 -13.91 11.57
N GLY A 594 46.17 -13.42 12.79
CA GLY A 594 47.18 -13.30 13.85
C GLY A 594 47.55 -14.62 14.54
N SER A 595 46.83 -15.71 14.25
CA SER A 595 47.10 -17.04 14.82
C SER A 595 48.14 -17.79 13.98
N LYS A 596 49.31 -18.10 14.56
CA LYS A 596 50.35 -18.88 13.85
C LYS A 596 49.96 -20.35 13.82
N LEU A 597 49.41 -20.80 12.70
CA LEU A 597 49.15 -22.22 12.43
C LEU A 597 50.45 -23.02 12.38
N GLU A 598 50.43 -24.27 12.86
CA GLU A 598 51.54 -25.20 12.68
C GLU A 598 51.71 -25.56 11.20
N TYR A 599 52.95 -25.84 10.76
CA TYR A 599 53.26 -26.12 9.35
C TYR A 599 52.42 -27.25 8.75
N ASN A 600 52.15 -28.32 9.51
CA ASN A 600 51.37 -29.45 9.02
C ASN A 600 49.89 -29.08 8.82
N ASP A 601 49.32 -28.26 9.71
CA ASP A 601 47.92 -27.81 9.60
C ASP A 601 47.76 -26.82 8.45
N PHE A 602 48.73 -25.91 8.28
CA PHE A 602 48.76 -25.00 7.14
C PHE A 602 48.75 -25.75 5.80
N VAL A 603 49.61 -26.75 5.63
CA VAL A 603 49.68 -27.57 4.41
C VAL A 603 48.37 -28.34 4.17
N GLN A 604 47.72 -28.82 5.23
CA GLN A 604 46.43 -29.49 5.13
C GLN A 604 45.33 -28.54 4.64
N ILE A 605 45.25 -27.34 5.23
CA ILE A 605 44.27 -26.31 4.87
C ILE A 605 44.51 -25.83 3.44
N GLU A 606 45.75 -25.55 3.04
CA GLU A 606 46.11 -25.15 1.68
C GLU A 606 45.62 -26.18 0.64
N LYS A 607 45.76 -27.47 0.93
CA LYS A 607 45.30 -28.54 0.03
C LYS A 607 43.77 -28.56 -0.11
N LEU A 608 43.03 -28.38 0.98
CA LEU A 608 41.57 -28.34 0.97
C LEU A 608 41.05 -27.08 0.26
N LEU A 609 41.66 -25.93 0.54
CA LEU A 609 41.35 -24.66 -0.13
C LEU A 609 41.61 -24.72 -1.63
N LYS A 610 42.74 -25.29 -2.06
CA LYS A 610 43.04 -25.48 -3.49
C LYS A 610 42.02 -26.35 -4.21
N LYS A 611 41.40 -27.31 -3.54
CA LYS A 611 40.37 -28.17 -4.13
C LYS A 611 39.01 -27.46 -4.22
N ASN A 612 38.73 -26.54 -3.30
CA ASN A 612 37.44 -25.87 -3.16
C ASN A 612 37.49 -24.37 -3.49
N HIS A 613 38.52 -23.90 -4.19
CA HIS A 613 38.80 -22.47 -4.38
C HIS A 613 37.63 -21.70 -5.00
N GLU A 614 36.92 -22.28 -5.98
CA GLU A 614 35.74 -21.64 -6.62
C GLU A 614 34.54 -21.49 -5.67
N LYS A 615 34.54 -22.23 -4.55
CA LYS A 615 33.46 -22.26 -3.55
C LYS A 615 33.82 -21.54 -2.26
N THR A 616 35.02 -20.97 -2.12
CA THR A 616 35.49 -20.43 -0.83
C THR A 616 35.81 -18.96 -0.94
N VAL A 617 35.30 -18.19 0.02
CA VAL A 617 35.67 -16.79 0.28
C VAL A 617 36.22 -16.71 1.70
N VAL A 618 37.36 -16.05 1.89
CA VAL A 618 37.96 -15.85 3.21
C VAL A 618 37.63 -14.46 3.73
N GLU A 619 37.03 -14.39 4.92
CA GLU A 619 36.67 -13.14 5.61
C GLU A 619 37.77 -12.73 6.60
N LEU A 620 38.15 -11.45 6.54
CA LEU A 620 39.12 -10.83 7.45
C LEU A 620 38.48 -9.62 8.13
N THR A 621 38.65 -9.48 9.44
CA THR A 621 38.11 -8.33 10.18
C THR A 621 38.90 -7.05 9.89
N GLU A 622 38.23 -5.89 9.89
CA GLU A 622 38.87 -4.58 9.65
C GLU A 622 40.02 -4.28 10.65
N GLN A 623 39.94 -4.82 11.87
CA GLN A 623 40.86 -4.58 12.99
C GLN A 623 42.08 -5.52 13.03
N ALA A 624 42.24 -6.43 12.07
CA ALA A 624 43.40 -7.31 12.03
C ALA A 624 44.69 -6.50 11.76
N GLU A 625 45.42 -6.13 12.81
CA GLU A 625 46.74 -5.47 12.73
C GLU A 625 47.81 -6.46 12.24
N LEU A 626 47.88 -6.67 10.93
CA LEU A 626 48.97 -7.39 10.29
C LEU A 626 50.06 -6.40 9.83
N LEU A 627 51.32 -6.76 10.06
CA LEU A 627 52.47 -6.08 9.46
C LEU A 627 52.36 -6.13 7.93
N ASP A 628 52.82 -5.07 7.26
CA ASP A 628 52.74 -4.92 5.79
C ASP A 628 53.24 -6.16 5.03
N GLU A 629 54.37 -6.73 5.45
CA GLU A 629 54.99 -7.89 4.80
C GLU A 629 54.22 -9.21 5.01
N ASP A 630 53.58 -9.41 6.17
CA ASP A 630 52.85 -10.64 6.49
C ASP A 630 51.50 -10.69 5.73
N PHE A 631 50.87 -9.53 5.54
CA PHE A 631 49.63 -9.42 4.78
C PHE A 631 49.84 -9.62 3.28
N ASP A 632 50.88 -9.01 2.70
CA ASP A 632 51.18 -9.17 1.27
C ASP A 632 51.45 -10.65 0.92
N GLN A 633 52.11 -11.39 1.81
CA GLN A 633 52.31 -12.83 1.66
C GLN A 633 51.00 -13.62 1.71
N LEU A 634 50.11 -13.31 2.66
CA LEU A 634 48.80 -13.96 2.77
C LEU A 634 47.95 -13.72 1.51
N LYS A 635 47.93 -12.46 1.03
CA LYS A 635 47.22 -12.06 -0.19
C LYS A 635 47.80 -12.73 -1.43
N GLU A 636 49.12 -12.80 -1.57
CA GLU A 636 49.77 -13.49 -2.68
C GLU A 636 49.42 -14.99 -2.66
N GLN A 637 49.39 -15.61 -1.48
CA GLN A 637 49.01 -17.01 -1.32
C GLN A 637 47.56 -17.28 -1.77
N TYR A 638 46.58 -16.51 -1.26
CA TYR A 638 45.18 -16.70 -1.65
C TYR A 638 44.94 -16.38 -3.14
N ASN A 639 45.59 -15.35 -3.69
CA ASN A 639 45.52 -15.06 -5.12
C ASN A 639 46.10 -16.20 -5.97
N ARG A 640 47.21 -16.83 -5.56
CA ARG A 640 47.78 -17.98 -6.28
C ARG A 640 46.88 -19.21 -6.25
N LEU A 641 46.05 -19.34 -5.22
CA LEU A 641 45.07 -20.40 -5.09
C LEU A 641 43.74 -20.07 -5.78
N GLY A 642 43.54 -18.83 -6.22
CA GLY A 642 42.29 -18.36 -6.83
C GLY A 642 41.15 -18.24 -5.81
N ILE A 643 41.48 -17.92 -4.55
CA ILE A 643 40.53 -17.73 -3.46
C ILE A 643 40.20 -16.26 -3.34
N GLU A 644 38.91 -15.95 -3.24
CA GLU A 644 38.42 -14.59 -3.08
C GLU A 644 38.45 -14.16 -1.61
N MET A 645 38.54 -12.85 -1.38
CA MET A 645 38.61 -12.28 -0.04
C MET A 645 37.48 -11.29 0.23
N ALA A 646 37.05 -11.25 1.48
CA ALA A 646 36.07 -10.31 2.01
C ALA A 646 36.64 -9.57 3.23
N VAL A 647 36.26 -8.30 3.39
CA VAL A 647 36.53 -7.52 4.61
C VAL A 647 35.25 -7.40 5.43
N ASP A 648 35.35 -7.72 6.71
CA ASP A 648 34.24 -7.77 7.68
C ASP A 648 34.26 -6.57 8.65
N ASP A 649 33.10 -6.27 9.27
CA ASP A 649 32.88 -5.17 10.24
C ASP A 649 33.25 -3.75 9.74
N TYR A 650 33.20 -3.50 8.43
CA TYR A 650 33.65 -2.23 7.86
C TYR A 650 32.76 -1.07 8.32
N GLY A 651 33.35 -0.12 9.08
CA GLY A 651 32.65 1.09 9.54
C GLY A 651 32.51 1.30 11.05
N THR A 652 32.98 0.38 11.88
CA THR A 652 32.80 0.39 13.35
C THR A 652 33.81 1.26 14.13
N GLY A 653 34.83 1.84 13.46
CA GLY A 653 35.89 2.66 14.07
C GLY A 653 36.37 3.84 13.20
N TYR A 654 37.57 4.39 13.47
CA TYR A 654 38.29 5.35 12.60
C TYR A 654 38.68 4.65 11.28
N SER A 655 37.66 4.33 10.50
CA SER A 655 37.73 3.55 9.28
C SER A 655 38.46 4.40 8.25
N ASN A 656 39.63 3.94 7.80
CA ASN A 656 40.45 4.68 6.86
C ASN A 656 40.39 3.97 5.50
N VAL A 657 39.90 4.65 4.47
CA VAL A 657 39.88 4.18 3.06
C VAL A 657 41.23 3.58 2.62
N SER A 658 42.33 3.99 3.27
CA SER A 658 43.66 3.41 3.15
C SER A 658 43.72 1.88 3.34
N ASN A 659 42.92 1.30 4.24
CA ASN A 659 42.90 -0.14 4.49
C ASN A 659 42.22 -0.88 3.34
N LEU A 660 41.08 -0.37 2.85
CA LEU A 660 40.41 -0.90 1.66
C LEU A 660 41.29 -0.86 0.41
N LEU A 661 41.99 0.27 0.18
CA LEU A 661 42.94 0.42 -0.93
C LEU A 661 44.14 -0.52 -0.81
N ARG A 662 44.56 -0.86 0.41
CA ARG A 662 45.63 -1.84 0.66
C ARG A 662 45.13 -3.26 0.37
N TYR A 663 43.93 -3.59 0.86
CA TYR A 663 43.39 -4.95 0.80
C TYR A 663 42.85 -5.31 -0.58
N MET A 664 42.19 -4.37 -1.28
CA MET A 664 41.48 -4.60 -2.55
C MET A 664 40.72 -5.94 -2.55
N PRO A 665 39.79 -6.15 -1.59
CA PRO A 665 39.03 -7.39 -1.50
C PRO A 665 38.03 -7.52 -2.64
N ASN A 666 37.45 -8.71 -2.81
CA ASN A 666 36.35 -8.94 -3.73
C ASN A 666 35.01 -8.47 -3.13
N TYR A 667 34.89 -8.52 -1.80
CA TYR A 667 33.68 -8.16 -1.07
C TYR A 667 33.98 -7.25 0.12
N VAL A 668 33.05 -6.36 0.43
CA VAL A 668 33.07 -5.52 1.64
C VAL A 668 31.75 -5.68 2.37
N LYS A 669 31.81 -6.15 3.61
CA LYS A 669 30.65 -6.28 4.49
C LYS A 669 30.51 -4.98 5.28
N ILE A 670 29.43 -4.27 5.00
CA ILE A 670 29.11 -3.00 5.66
C ILE A 670 28.44 -3.35 6.99
N ASP A 671 29.10 -2.97 8.08
CA ASP A 671 28.69 -3.36 9.41
C ASP A 671 27.27 -2.89 9.76
N ARG A 672 26.58 -3.72 10.53
CA ARG A 672 25.23 -3.49 11.01
C ARG A 672 25.08 -2.15 11.74
N SER A 673 26.07 -1.67 12.49
CA SER A 673 25.95 -0.39 13.22
C SER A 673 25.70 0.80 12.27
N LEU A 674 26.18 0.73 11.03
CA LEU A 674 25.91 1.70 9.97
C LEU A 674 24.55 1.49 9.29
N LEU A 675 24.05 0.25 9.28
CA LEU A 675 22.79 -0.10 8.60
C LEU A 675 21.58 -0.02 9.52
N SER A 676 21.76 -0.17 10.83
CA SER A 676 20.66 -0.15 11.79
C SER A 676 19.99 1.23 11.82
N GLU A 677 18.67 1.25 11.63
CA GLU A 677 17.85 2.46 11.50
C GLU A 677 18.31 3.43 10.39
N ILE A 678 19.01 2.93 9.35
CA ILE A 678 19.55 3.75 8.25
C ILE A 678 18.46 4.56 7.51
N GLN A 679 17.24 4.05 7.41
CA GLN A 679 16.08 4.74 6.84
C GLN A 679 15.78 6.08 7.52
N ASN A 680 16.13 6.23 8.80
CA ASN A 680 15.87 7.41 9.62
C ASN A 680 17.05 8.37 9.70
N SER A 681 18.22 8.02 9.12
CA SER A 681 19.44 8.82 9.21
C SER A 681 20.04 9.12 7.85
N THR A 682 19.86 10.37 7.39
CA THR A 682 20.46 10.87 6.15
C THR A 682 21.98 10.80 6.18
N GLN A 683 22.59 10.98 7.37
CA GLN A 683 24.04 10.89 7.55
C GLN A 683 24.56 9.46 7.32
N LYS A 684 23.88 8.45 7.91
CA LYS A 684 24.20 7.05 7.65
C LYS A 684 24.00 6.71 6.17
N GLN A 685 22.92 7.19 5.55
CA GLN A 685 22.67 6.99 4.12
C GLN A 685 23.76 7.59 3.23
N HIS A 686 24.20 8.81 3.52
CA HIS A 686 25.30 9.44 2.79
C HIS A 686 26.60 8.65 2.95
N PHE A 687 26.96 8.28 4.18
CA PHE A 687 28.19 7.54 4.45
C PHE A 687 28.19 6.15 3.78
N VAL A 688 27.10 5.38 3.93
CA VAL A 688 26.96 4.06 3.30
C VAL A 688 26.97 4.16 1.77
N ARG A 689 26.38 5.22 1.19
CA ARG A 689 26.47 5.46 -0.26
C ARG A 689 27.90 5.70 -0.72
N GLU A 690 28.68 6.50 0.00
CA GLU A 690 30.10 6.71 -0.34
C GLU A 690 30.90 5.41 -0.30
N ILE A 691 30.59 4.50 0.63
CA ILE A 691 31.22 3.16 0.70
C ILE A 691 30.85 2.33 -0.54
N ILE A 692 29.57 2.30 -0.90
CA ILE A 692 29.08 1.57 -2.08
C ILE A 692 29.72 2.12 -3.36
N ASP A 693 29.71 3.44 -3.54
CA ASP A 693 30.29 4.11 -4.72
C ASP A 693 31.80 3.84 -4.82
N PHE A 694 32.50 3.80 -3.68
CA PHE A 694 33.91 3.41 -3.62
C PHE A 694 34.10 1.93 -4.04
N CYS A 695 33.24 1.03 -3.56
CA CYS A 695 33.30 -0.39 -3.91
C CYS A 695 33.11 -0.59 -5.42
N HIS A 696 32.06 0.01 -6.00
CA HIS A 696 31.75 -0.08 -7.43
C HIS A 696 32.88 0.50 -8.30
N SER A 697 33.47 1.63 -7.89
CA SER A 697 34.59 2.26 -8.59
C SER A 697 35.85 1.37 -8.64
N ASN A 698 35.94 0.37 -7.76
CA ASN A 698 37.08 -0.54 -7.65
C ASN A 698 36.75 -2.01 -8.00
N ASN A 699 35.57 -2.28 -8.58
CA ASN A 699 35.07 -3.63 -8.88
C ASN A 699 34.95 -4.54 -7.63
N ILE A 700 34.55 -3.96 -6.51
CA ILE A 700 34.29 -4.64 -5.24
C ILE A 700 32.77 -4.73 -5.06
N LEU A 701 32.28 -5.87 -4.58
CA LEU A 701 30.87 -6.05 -4.26
C LEU A 701 30.56 -5.61 -2.83
N ALA A 702 29.58 -4.73 -2.67
CA ALA A 702 29.13 -4.26 -1.36
C ALA A 702 28.05 -5.21 -0.79
N LEU A 703 28.36 -5.83 0.35
CA LEU A 703 27.45 -6.66 1.12
C LEU A 703 26.87 -5.86 2.30
N ALA A 704 25.56 -5.67 2.33
CA ALA A 704 24.87 -5.08 3.47
C ALA A 704 24.59 -6.15 4.54
N GLU A 705 25.23 -6.04 5.71
CA GLU A 705 25.16 -7.05 6.78
C GLU A 705 24.19 -6.69 7.91
N GLY A 706 23.53 -7.70 8.46
CA GLY A 706 22.73 -7.56 9.67
C GLY A 706 21.42 -6.82 9.43
N VAL A 707 20.88 -6.86 8.21
CA VAL A 707 19.58 -6.29 7.84
C VAL A 707 18.46 -7.05 8.57
N GLU A 708 17.67 -6.34 9.39
CA GLU A 708 16.63 -6.96 10.22
C GLU A 708 15.22 -6.49 9.91
N THR A 709 15.07 -5.39 9.18
CA THR A 709 13.75 -4.82 8.85
C THR A 709 13.59 -4.59 7.34
N SER A 710 12.34 -4.56 6.88
CA SER A 710 12.01 -4.23 5.47
C SER A 710 12.48 -2.82 5.11
N GLU A 711 12.42 -1.88 6.05
CA GLU A 711 12.84 -0.50 5.84
C GLU A 711 14.36 -0.38 5.66
N GLU A 712 15.15 -1.12 6.43
CA GLU A 712 16.60 -1.23 6.25
C GLU A 712 16.92 -1.87 4.90
N LEU A 713 16.26 -2.99 4.58
CA LEU A 713 16.39 -3.71 3.31
C LEU A 713 16.14 -2.79 2.11
N ARG A 714 15.01 -2.08 2.12
CA ARG A 714 14.64 -1.11 1.09
C ARG A 714 15.70 -0.02 0.94
N THR A 715 16.20 0.50 2.07
CA THR A 715 17.15 1.60 2.06
C THR A 715 18.48 1.16 1.47
N VAL A 716 19.05 0.02 1.89
CA VAL A 716 20.35 -0.44 1.37
C VAL A 716 20.29 -0.81 -0.11
N ILE A 717 19.18 -1.38 -0.58
CA ILE A 717 18.94 -1.63 -2.01
C ILE A 717 18.92 -0.31 -2.78
N ARG A 718 18.19 0.70 -2.28
CA ARG A 718 18.14 2.04 -2.91
C ARG A 718 19.48 2.77 -2.92
N LEU A 719 20.32 2.56 -1.90
CA LEU A 719 21.68 3.10 -1.88
C LEU A 719 22.61 2.38 -2.85
N GLY A 720 22.28 1.14 -3.21
CA GLY A 720 22.92 0.40 -4.28
C GLY A 720 23.76 -0.80 -3.84
N ALA A 721 23.49 -1.37 -2.66
CA ALA A 721 24.14 -2.60 -2.22
C ALA A 721 23.93 -3.73 -3.24
N ASP A 722 24.95 -4.56 -3.43
CA ASP A 722 24.94 -5.66 -4.40
C ASP A 722 24.41 -6.96 -3.79
N LEU A 723 24.79 -7.19 -2.53
CA LEU A 723 24.44 -8.38 -1.77
C LEU A 723 23.84 -7.99 -0.42
N ILE A 724 22.99 -8.86 0.12
CA ILE A 724 22.28 -8.60 1.38
C ILE A 724 22.35 -9.84 2.27
N GLN A 725 22.60 -9.62 3.56
CA GLN A 725 22.56 -10.64 4.58
C GLN A 725 21.93 -10.08 5.86
N GLY A 726 21.13 -10.90 6.54
CA GLY A 726 20.53 -10.52 7.82
C GLY A 726 19.34 -11.38 8.17
N TYR A 727 18.81 -11.22 9.39
CA TYR A 727 17.71 -12.05 9.88
C TYR A 727 16.39 -11.81 9.16
N TYR A 728 16.23 -10.67 8.48
CA TYR A 728 15.07 -10.41 7.64
C TYR A 728 15.02 -11.36 6.44
N VAL A 729 16.19 -11.69 5.87
CA VAL A 729 16.33 -12.58 4.72
C VAL A 729 16.25 -14.04 5.16
N ALA A 730 17.15 -14.45 6.06
CA ALA A 730 17.19 -15.80 6.62
C ALA A 730 18.11 -15.85 7.85
N ARG A 731 17.73 -16.66 8.84
CA ARG A 731 18.57 -16.92 10.02
C ARG A 731 19.59 -18.04 9.74
N PRO A 732 20.75 -18.06 10.44
CA PRO A 732 21.71 -19.15 10.34
C PRO A 732 21.12 -20.51 10.77
N ALA A 733 21.24 -21.53 9.94
CA ALA A 733 20.71 -22.88 10.20
C ALA A 733 21.79 -23.96 10.02
N ALA A 734 21.64 -25.09 10.73
CA ALA A 734 22.56 -26.24 10.60
C ALA A 734 22.36 -27.01 9.28
N GLU A 735 21.14 -27.00 8.74
CA GLU A 735 20.84 -27.47 7.40
C GLU A 735 20.95 -26.29 6.42
N VAL A 736 21.53 -26.54 5.24
CA VAL A 736 21.71 -25.51 4.22
C VAL A 736 20.34 -25.16 3.65
N ILE A 737 19.98 -23.88 3.74
CA ILE A 737 18.70 -23.37 3.23
C ILE A 737 18.79 -23.28 1.70
N PRO A 738 17.98 -24.03 0.93
CA PRO A 738 18.09 -24.07 -0.53
C PRO A 738 17.46 -22.83 -1.21
N SER A 739 16.52 -22.17 -0.54
CA SER A 739 15.87 -20.94 -1.01
C SER A 739 15.37 -20.11 0.18
N VAL A 740 15.38 -18.78 0.03
CA VAL A 740 14.75 -17.87 1.00
C VAL A 740 13.23 -17.76 0.74
N ASP A 741 12.48 -17.21 1.70
CA ASP A 741 11.03 -16.99 1.61
C ASP A 741 10.67 -16.23 0.31
N GLY A 742 9.71 -16.73 -0.46
CA GLY A 742 9.37 -16.19 -1.77
C GLY A 742 8.81 -14.77 -1.69
N ASN A 743 8.15 -14.41 -0.58
CA ASN A 743 7.66 -13.05 -0.37
C ASN A 743 8.81 -12.06 -0.15
N VAL A 744 9.87 -12.50 0.54
CA VAL A 744 11.08 -11.69 0.72
C VAL A 744 11.79 -11.49 -0.63
N LYS A 745 11.87 -12.52 -1.48
CA LYS A 745 12.39 -12.38 -2.86
C LYS A 745 11.60 -11.35 -3.67
N MET A 746 10.27 -11.43 -3.62
CA MET A 746 9.39 -10.48 -4.30
C MET A 746 9.60 -9.05 -3.80
N GLU A 747 9.79 -8.88 -2.49
CA GLU A 747 10.05 -7.58 -1.89
C GLU A 747 11.43 -7.00 -2.28
N ILE A 748 12.49 -7.83 -2.31
CA ILE A 748 13.80 -7.43 -2.81
C ILE A 748 13.69 -6.97 -4.28
N ALA A 749 13.07 -7.79 -5.12
CA ALA A 749 12.86 -7.47 -6.53
C ALA A 749 12.05 -6.18 -6.71
N ARG A 750 11.09 -5.91 -5.83
CA ARG A 750 10.32 -4.66 -5.81
C ARG A 750 11.17 -3.46 -5.46
N PHE A 751 11.94 -3.52 -4.38
CA PHE A 751 12.83 -2.42 -3.98
C PHE A 751 13.93 -2.15 -4.99
N HIS A 752 14.41 -3.19 -5.70
CA HIS A 752 15.33 -3.03 -6.81
C HIS A 752 14.68 -2.24 -7.95
N ARG A 753 13.45 -2.58 -8.33
CA ARG A 753 12.67 -1.84 -9.35
C ARG A 753 12.44 -0.37 -8.97
N GLU A 754 12.10 -0.10 -7.71
CA GLU A 754 11.96 1.29 -7.22
C GLU A 754 13.24 2.11 -7.41
N ARG A 755 14.42 1.48 -7.24
CA ARG A 755 15.72 2.12 -7.48
C ARG A 755 15.90 2.45 -8.96
N GLU A 756 15.58 1.53 -9.87
CA GLU A 756 15.72 1.73 -11.30
C GLU A 756 14.77 2.82 -11.84
N ASP A 757 13.53 2.85 -11.37
CA ASP A 757 12.51 3.78 -11.87
C ASP A 757 12.58 5.17 -11.24
N GLY A 758 13.20 5.29 -10.04
CA GLY A 758 13.21 6.52 -9.26
C GLY A 758 11.87 6.89 -8.63
N ALA A 759 10.87 5.99 -8.65
CA ALA A 759 9.55 6.17 -8.06
C ALA A 759 9.32 5.16 -6.94
N SER A 760 8.79 5.62 -5.80
CA SER A 760 8.41 4.73 -4.70
C SER A 760 7.08 4.03 -5.01
N GLU A 761 7.03 2.71 -4.86
CA GLU A 761 5.78 1.97 -4.87
C GLU A 761 5.02 2.24 -3.56
N MET A 762 3.74 2.55 -3.71
CA MET A 762 2.84 2.89 -2.62
C MET A 762 1.83 1.75 -2.47
N LEU A 763 2.08 0.93 -1.45
CA LEU A 763 1.44 -0.36 -1.28
C LEU A 763 0.07 -0.24 -0.60
N TYR A 764 -0.89 -1.03 -1.07
CA TYR A 764 -2.17 -1.32 -0.42
C TYR A 764 -2.27 -2.83 -0.16
N LYS A 765 -2.36 -3.23 1.11
CA LYS A 765 -2.58 -4.63 1.50
C LYS A 765 -4.07 -4.95 1.50
N ALA A 766 -4.50 -5.80 0.56
CA ALA A 766 -5.88 -6.24 0.46
C ALA A 766 -6.23 -7.31 1.51
N GLY A 767 -7.53 -7.46 1.79
CA GLY A 767 -8.04 -8.48 2.70
C GLY A 767 -8.55 -7.97 4.03
N ARG A 768 -8.45 -6.67 4.35
CA ARG A 768 -9.23 -6.07 5.44
C ARG A 768 -10.71 -5.91 5.06
N THR A 769 -10.96 -5.58 3.80
CA THR A 769 -12.26 -5.61 3.15
C THR A 769 -12.22 -6.61 2.00
N SER A 770 -13.36 -7.18 1.64
CA SER A 770 -13.49 -8.06 0.47
C SER A 770 -13.56 -7.30 -0.85
N ARG A 771 -13.72 -5.96 -0.81
CA ARG A 771 -13.86 -5.11 -2.00
C ARG A 771 -12.89 -3.93 -1.94
N VAL A 772 -12.21 -3.67 -3.04
CA VAL A 772 -11.14 -2.67 -3.20
C VAL A 772 -11.49 -1.79 -4.40
N SER A 773 -11.45 -0.47 -4.25
CA SER A 773 -11.77 0.50 -5.31
C SER A 773 -10.49 1.15 -5.83
N ILE A 774 -10.22 1.01 -7.13
CA ILE A 774 -9.07 1.64 -7.79
C ILE A 774 -9.11 3.16 -7.65
N SER A 775 -10.28 3.79 -7.79
CA SER A 775 -10.43 5.24 -7.64
C SER A 775 -10.06 5.75 -6.24
N ASN A 776 -10.27 4.92 -5.20
CA ASN A 776 -9.85 5.28 -3.84
C ASN A 776 -8.34 5.11 -3.69
N LEU A 777 -7.77 4.05 -4.25
CA LEU A 777 -6.33 3.82 -4.25
C LEU A 777 -5.58 4.97 -4.94
N GLU A 778 -6.06 5.44 -6.09
CA GLU A 778 -5.48 6.60 -6.78
C GLU A 778 -5.53 7.88 -5.92
N ARG A 779 -6.64 8.14 -5.21
CA ARG A 779 -6.76 9.28 -4.29
C ARG A 779 -5.80 9.18 -3.10
N GLU A 780 -5.53 7.97 -2.64
CA GLU A 780 -4.56 7.66 -1.58
C GLU A 780 -3.12 7.53 -2.11
N ASN A 781 -2.91 7.81 -3.39
CA ASN A 781 -1.62 7.70 -4.09
C ASN A 781 -1.01 6.29 -3.98
N LYS A 782 -1.84 5.24 -4.00
CA LYS A 782 -1.46 3.82 -3.99
C LYS A 782 -1.42 3.28 -5.41
N ASN A 783 -0.34 2.58 -5.75
CA ASN A 783 -0.11 2.01 -7.09
C ASN A 783 0.08 0.48 -7.09
N THR A 784 0.16 -0.16 -5.92
CA THR A 784 0.36 -1.62 -5.84
C THR A 784 -0.64 -2.25 -4.89
N ILE A 785 -1.36 -3.28 -5.33
CA ILE A 785 -2.26 -4.09 -4.50
C ILE A 785 -1.57 -5.41 -4.15
N ILE A 786 -1.34 -5.64 -2.86
CA ILE A 786 -0.78 -6.90 -2.34
C ILE A 786 -1.93 -7.77 -1.83
N ILE A 787 -2.02 -9.03 -2.29
CA ILE A 787 -3.06 -9.98 -1.92
C ILE A 787 -2.42 -11.25 -1.35
N GLY A 788 -2.99 -11.77 -0.26
CA GLY A 788 -2.53 -13.01 0.39
C GLY A 788 -1.65 -12.80 1.63
N ASP A 789 -1.67 -11.60 2.21
CA ASP A 789 -0.97 -11.32 3.47
C ASP A 789 -1.54 -12.19 4.62
N LYS A 790 -0.67 -12.63 5.54
CA LYS A 790 -1.07 -13.50 6.67
C LYS A 790 -2.07 -12.84 7.60
N GLU A 791 -2.13 -11.51 7.64
CA GLU A 791 -3.10 -10.73 8.43
C GLU A 791 -4.43 -10.47 7.69
N SER A 792 -4.59 -10.93 6.44
CA SER A 792 -5.81 -10.72 5.65
C SER A 792 -7.00 -11.48 6.25
N THR A 793 -8.08 -10.74 6.56
CA THR A 793 -9.38 -11.30 7.01
C THR A 793 -10.12 -12.00 5.87
N PHE A 794 -10.07 -11.43 4.67
CA PHE A 794 -10.72 -11.95 3.46
C PHE A 794 -9.66 -12.49 2.50
N ARG A 795 -9.85 -13.74 2.06
CA ARG A 795 -9.05 -14.39 1.01
C ARG A 795 -9.56 -14.03 -0.38
N ASP A 796 -10.88 -13.98 -0.54
CA ASP A 796 -11.51 -13.60 -1.79
C ASP A 796 -11.66 -12.09 -1.88
N ILE A 797 -11.10 -11.49 -2.93
CA ILE A 797 -11.01 -10.05 -3.11
C ILE A 797 -11.68 -9.64 -4.41
N THR A 798 -12.51 -8.61 -4.39
CA THR A 798 -13.06 -7.97 -5.58
C THR A 798 -12.41 -6.61 -5.78
N ILE A 799 -11.78 -6.38 -6.92
CA ILE A 799 -11.17 -5.12 -7.31
C ILE A 799 -12.06 -4.46 -8.36
N VAL A 800 -12.39 -3.21 -8.11
CA VAL A 800 -13.37 -2.45 -8.89
C VAL A 800 -12.70 -1.25 -9.50
N GLY A 801 -12.77 -1.17 -10.83
CA GLY A 801 -12.29 -0.03 -11.59
C GLY A 801 -13.42 0.80 -12.16
N THR A 802 -13.03 1.79 -12.96
CA THR A 802 -13.94 2.50 -13.85
C THR A 802 -13.67 2.01 -15.28
N PRO A 803 -14.69 1.58 -16.05
CA PRO A 803 -14.49 1.09 -17.39
C PRO A 803 -13.69 2.07 -18.25
N ASN A 804 -12.69 1.57 -18.98
CA ASN A 804 -11.83 2.34 -19.88
C ASN A 804 -10.98 3.45 -19.22
N ARG A 805 -10.99 3.60 -17.89
CA ARG A 805 -10.08 4.50 -17.19
C ARG A 805 -8.79 3.75 -16.86
N LYS A 806 -7.71 4.12 -17.54
CA LYS A 806 -6.37 3.59 -17.28
C LYS A 806 -5.94 3.93 -15.85
N SER A 807 -5.44 2.95 -15.12
CA SER A 807 -4.83 3.14 -13.80
C SER A 807 -3.42 2.55 -13.80
N ASP A 808 -2.46 3.26 -13.22
CA ASP A 808 -1.08 2.77 -13.02
C ASP A 808 -0.99 1.88 -11.77
N ILE A 809 -1.93 0.93 -11.68
CA ILE A 809 -2.01 -0.04 -10.60
C ILE A 809 -1.51 -1.40 -11.06
N HIS A 810 -0.76 -2.06 -10.19
CA HIS A 810 -0.25 -3.42 -10.35
C HIS A 810 -0.67 -4.30 -9.17
N ILE A 811 -0.76 -5.62 -9.40
CA ILE A 811 -1.21 -6.59 -8.41
C ILE A 811 -0.10 -7.61 -8.15
N GLU A 812 0.21 -7.82 -6.88
CA GLU A 812 1.11 -8.88 -6.40
C GLU A 812 0.32 -9.88 -5.55
N ILE A 813 0.35 -11.15 -5.95
CA ILE A 813 -0.20 -12.28 -5.19
C ILE A 813 0.96 -12.95 -4.45
N LEU A 814 0.87 -12.97 -3.12
CA LEU A 814 1.89 -13.55 -2.23
C LEU A 814 1.91 -15.08 -2.29
N GLU A 815 3.00 -15.66 -1.77
CA GLU A 815 3.22 -17.11 -1.67
C GLU A 815 2.15 -17.76 -0.78
N ASP A 816 1.80 -19.01 -1.08
CA ASP A 816 0.75 -19.78 -0.42
C ASP A 816 -0.67 -19.17 -0.51
N TYR A 817 -0.88 -18.22 -1.42
CA TYR A 817 -2.21 -17.71 -1.70
C TYR A 817 -3.05 -18.79 -2.38
N ASP A 818 -4.23 -19.04 -1.84
CA ASP A 818 -5.24 -19.93 -2.41
C ASP A 818 -6.57 -19.21 -2.20
N GLY A 819 -7.15 -18.71 -3.29
CA GLY A 819 -8.33 -17.85 -3.25
C GLY A 819 -8.74 -17.29 -4.60
N ARG A 820 -9.82 -16.50 -4.59
CA ARG A 820 -10.38 -15.86 -5.77
C ARG A 820 -10.14 -14.34 -5.78
N VAL A 821 -9.69 -13.82 -6.91
CA VAL A 821 -9.68 -12.38 -7.19
C VAL A 821 -10.65 -12.08 -8.31
N THR A 822 -11.67 -11.24 -8.06
CA THR A 822 -12.60 -10.75 -9.07
C THR A 822 -12.14 -9.38 -9.56
N LEU A 823 -12.03 -9.19 -10.88
CA LEU A 823 -11.80 -7.90 -11.50
C LEU A 823 -13.09 -7.41 -12.17
N GLU A 824 -13.58 -6.26 -11.73
CA GLU A 824 -14.80 -5.63 -12.23
C GLU A 824 -14.46 -4.28 -12.89
N ASN A 825 -14.47 -4.23 -14.22
CA ASN A 825 -14.16 -3.02 -15.00
C ASN A 825 -12.78 -2.41 -14.69
N VAL A 826 -11.75 -3.25 -14.54
CA VAL A 826 -10.41 -2.86 -14.11
C VAL A 826 -9.49 -2.65 -15.31
N SER A 827 -8.84 -1.48 -15.38
CA SER A 827 -7.74 -1.23 -16.31
C SER A 827 -6.42 -1.08 -15.57
N LEU A 828 -5.49 -2.01 -15.77
CA LEU A 828 -4.14 -1.96 -15.20
C LEU A 828 -3.13 -1.50 -16.25
N SER A 829 -2.11 -0.77 -15.84
CA SER A 829 -0.96 -0.46 -16.68
C SER A 829 0.36 -0.57 -15.94
N ASN A 830 1.39 -0.98 -16.66
CA ASN A 830 2.74 -1.10 -16.13
C ASN A 830 3.78 -0.58 -17.14
N ILE A 831 4.99 -0.34 -16.64
CA ILE A 831 6.18 -0.07 -17.46
C ILE A 831 6.52 -1.32 -18.28
N LYS A 832 7.09 -1.15 -19.49
CA LYS A 832 7.39 -2.24 -20.42
C LYS A 832 8.13 -3.39 -19.73
N ASN A 833 7.69 -4.62 -20.02
CA ASN A 833 8.23 -5.89 -19.53
C ASN A 833 7.94 -6.23 -18.06
N ARG A 834 7.03 -5.53 -17.39
CA ARG A 834 6.56 -5.91 -16.05
C ARG A 834 5.14 -6.47 -16.10
N PRO A 835 4.82 -7.55 -15.37
CA PRO A 835 3.47 -8.08 -15.34
C PRO A 835 2.51 -7.10 -14.65
N CYS A 836 1.27 -7.02 -15.11
CA CYS A 836 0.19 -6.34 -14.39
C CYS A 836 -0.28 -7.16 -13.18
N ILE A 837 -0.20 -8.49 -13.26
CA ILE A 837 -0.45 -9.40 -12.14
C ILE A 837 0.74 -10.34 -12.00
N ASN A 838 1.43 -10.27 -10.87
CA ASN A 838 2.55 -11.14 -10.54
C ASN A 838 2.12 -12.17 -9.48
N ILE A 839 2.20 -13.46 -9.80
CA ILE A 839 1.87 -14.54 -8.87
C ILE A 839 3.15 -15.10 -8.27
N ALA A 840 3.21 -15.24 -6.94
CA ALA A 840 4.30 -15.92 -6.26
C ALA A 840 4.33 -17.42 -6.54
N GLU A 841 5.41 -18.08 -6.13
CA GLU A 841 5.51 -19.54 -6.11
C GLU A 841 4.46 -20.16 -5.17
N ASN A 842 4.14 -21.44 -5.39
CA ASN A 842 3.25 -22.23 -4.53
C ASN A 842 1.81 -21.69 -4.38
N SER A 843 1.36 -20.80 -5.26
CA SER A 843 0.06 -20.12 -5.15
C SER A 843 -0.97 -20.63 -6.18
N LYS A 844 -2.24 -20.58 -5.79
CA LYS A 844 -3.41 -20.95 -6.60
C LYS A 844 -4.38 -19.78 -6.69
N LEU A 845 -4.37 -19.10 -7.83
CA LEU A 845 -5.26 -17.98 -8.09
C LEU A 845 -6.44 -18.42 -8.96
N THR A 846 -7.66 -18.12 -8.50
CA THR A 846 -8.84 -18.07 -9.38
C THR A 846 -9.13 -16.62 -9.74
N LEU A 847 -8.88 -16.23 -10.99
CA LEU A 847 -9.15 -14.89 -11.50
C LEU A 847 -10.52 -14.87 -12.18
N ARG A 848 -11.48 -14.18 -11.56
CA ARG A 848 -12.83 -13.99 -12.12
C ARG A 848 -12.92 -12.64 -12.81
N LEU A 849 -13.29 -12.63 -14.09
CA LEU A 849 -13.42 -11.42 -14.90
C LEU A 849 -14.89 -11.02 -15.00
N GLU A 850 -15.20 -9.76 -14.71
CA GLU A 850 -16.53 -9.15 -14.85
C GLU A 850 -16.42 -7.79 -15.56
N GLY A 851 -17.36 -7.48 -16.45
CA GLY A 851 -17.35 -6.23 -17.22
C GLY A 851 -16.17 -6.12 -18.21
N GLU A 852 -15.63 -4.92 -18.40
CA GLU A 852 -14.55 -4.64 -19.37
C GLU A 852 -13.20 -4.42 -18.67
N ASN A 853 -12.30 -5.41 -18.77
CA ASN A 853 -10.98 -5.34 -18.14
C ASN A 853 -9.87 -5.15 -19.19
N ARG A 854 -8.80 -4.43 -18.83
CA ARG A 854 -7.72 -4.09 -19.78
C ARG A 854 -6.36 -4.01 -19.12
N PHE A 855 -5.36 -4.74 -19.62
CA PHE A 855 -3.97 -4.63 -19.17
C PHE A 855 -3.09 -4.05 -20.28
N GLU A 856 -2.26 -3.07 -19.94
CA GLU A 856 -1.33 -2.42 -20.86
C GLU A 856 0.11 -2.50 -20.37
N GLY A 857 1.04 -2.84 -21.28
CA GLY A 857 2.48 -2.91 -21.00
C GLY A 857 2.92 -4.17 -20.27
N GLY A 858 1.98 -4.93 -19.69
CA GLY A 858 2.23 -6.09 -18.86
C GLY A 858 1.14 -7.16 -18.95
N GLY A 859 1.57 -8.42 -18.81
CA GLY A 859 0.72 -9.60 -18.78
C GLY A 859 0.47 -10.14 -17.37
N ILE A 860 0.20 -11.44 -17.28
CA ILE A 860 0.10 -12.19 -16.01
C ILE A 860 1.27 -13.17 -15.91
N ALA A 861 2.05 -13.06 -14.85
CA ALA A 861 3.17 -13.97 -14.55
C ALA A 861 2.73 -15.09 -13.61
N VAL A 862 3.01 -16.34 -13.98
CA VAL A 862 2.61 -17.58 -13.30
C VAL A 862 3.83 -18.52 -13.20
N PRO A 863 4.45 -18.66 -12.02
CA PRO A 863 5.58 -19.55 -11.79
C PRO A 863 5.24 -21.04 -12.00
N GLU A 864 6.27 -21.88 -12.19
CA GLU A 864 6.15 -23.32 -12.44
C GLU A 864 5.42 -24.08 -11.33
N THR A 865 5.54 -23.62 -10.08
CA THR A 865 4.90 -24.24 -8.91
C THR A 865 3.45 -23.79 -8.68
N SER A 866 2.96 -22.84 -9.47
CA SER A 866 1.69 -22.14 -9.23
C SER A 866 0.60 -22.50 -10.23
N LYS A 867 -0.65 -22.16 -9.90
CA LYS A 867 -1.82 -22.37 -10.75
C LYS A 867 -2.62 -21.09 -10.94
N LEU A 868 -3.00 -20.81 -12.18
CA LEU A 868 -3.96 -19.80 -12.55
C LEU A 868 -5.21 -20.45 -13.17
N THR A 869 -6.38 -20.17 -12.60
CA THR A 869 -7.68 -20.50 -13.18
C THR A 869 -8.36 -19.19 -13.59
N VAL A 870 -8.80 -19.04 -14.84
CA VAL A 870 -9.54 -17.86 -15.31
C VAL A 870 -11.00 -18.23 -15.55
N GLU A 871 -11.94 -17.48 -14.94
CA GLU A 871 -13.39 -17.68 -15.04
C GLU A 871 -14.15 -16.34 -15.15
N GLY A 872 -15.48 -16.40 -15.24
CA GLY A 872 -16.34 -15.21 -15.34
C GLY A 872 -16.82 -14.92 -16.76
N ASP A 873 -17.67 -13.92 -16.92
CA ASP A 873 -18.32 -13.53 -18.19
C ASP A 873 -17.82 -12.17 -18.73
N GLY A 874 -16.91 -11.51 -18.02
CA GLY A 874 -16.28 -10.26 -18.44
C GLY A 874 -15.19 -10.44 -19.49
N ASN A 875 -14.92 -9.37 -20.22
CA ASN A 875 -13.87 -9.31 -21.24
C ASN A 875 -12.52 -8.91 -20.62
N LEU A 876 -11.43 -9.39 -21.22
CA LEU A 876 -10.06 -8.97 -20.90
C LEU A 876 -9.29 -8.62 -22.17
N LYS A 877 -8.79 -7.39 -22.26
CA LYS A 877 -7.92 -6.93 -23.35
C LYS A 877 -6.49 -6.72 -22.87
N LEU A 878 -5.53 -7.41 -23.47
CA LEU A 878 -4.09 -7.26 -23.23
C LEU A 878 -3.43 -6.50 -24.38
N ILE A 879 -2.67 -5.45 -24.09
CA ILE A 879 -1.94 -4.64 -25.09
C ILE A 879 -0.46 -4.57 -24.72
N LEU A 880 0.39 -5.23 -25.51
CA LEU A 880 1.79 -5.51 -25.16
C LEU A 880 2.76 -4.97 -26.20
N SER A 881 3.84 -4.35 -25.76
CA SER A 881 4.94 -3.91 -26.63
C SER A 881 6.28 -3.93 -25.91
N GLY A 882 7.31 -4.47 -26.56
CA GLY A 882 8.62 -4.68 -25.93
C GLY A 882 9.54 -5.53 -26.80
N ALA A 883 10.78 -5.77 -26.35
CA ALA A 883 11.67 -6.71 -27.05
C ALA A 883 11.21 -8.15 -26.84
N GLU A 884 10.96 -8.53 -25.59
CA GLU A 884 10.51 -9.86 -25.18
C GLU A 884 9.20 -9.71 -24.40
N ILE A 885 8.13 -10.32 -24.88
CA ILE A 885 6.79 -10.13 -24.33
C ILE A 885 6.05 -11.45 -24.15
N TYR A 886 5.29 -11.54 -23.06
CA TYR A 886 4.34 -12.61 -22.82
C TYR A 886 3.00 -12.06 -22.32
N GLY A 887 1.89 -12.68 -22.71
CA GLY A 887 0.55 -12.30 -22.26
C GLY A 887 0.13 -12.95 -20.95
N ILE A 888 -0.03 -14.27 -20.93
CA ILE A 888 -0.40 -15.02 -19.71
C ILE A 888 0.49 -16.26 -19.61
N GLY A 889 1.28 -16.36 -18.55
CA GLY A 889 2.21 -17.47 -18.33
C GLY A 889 3.51 -16.96 -17.74
N ASN A 890 4.65 -17.05 -18.44
CA ASN A 890 5.93 -16.57 -17.90
C ASN A 890 6.90 -16.12 -18.99
N GLY A 891 8.05 -15.58 -18.58
CA GLY A 891 9.12 -15.10 -19.46
C GLY A 891 9.71 -16.16 -20.39
N ILE A 892 10.57 -15.71 -21.31
CA ILE A 892 11.17 -16.52 -22.38
C ILE A 892 12.23 -17.54 -21.91
N ASP A 893 12.68 -17.38 -20.67
CA ASP A 893 13.75 -18.11 -19.99
C ASP A 893 13.22 -18.91 -18.78
N LYS A 894 11.90 -18.89 -18.56
CA LYS A 894 11.22 -19.56 -17.44
C LYS A 894 10.12 -20.50 -17.95
N GLY A 895 9.76 -21.51 -17.16
CA GLY A 895 8.52 -22.25 -17.34
C GLY A 895 7.35 -21.55 -16.64
N HIS A 896 6.13 -22.03 -16.91
CA HIS A 896 4.94 -21.64 -16.17
C HIS A 896 4.27 -22.87 -15.56
N GLY A 897 3.47 -22.66 -14.51
CA GLY A 897 2.75 -23.74 -13.86
C GLY A 897 1.49 -24.16 -14.61
N THR A 898 0.38 -24.32 -13.92
CA THR A 898 -0.89 -24.74 -14.55
C THR A 898 -1.74 -23.53 -14.93
N LEU A 899 -2.13 -23.42 -16.20
CA LEU A 899 -3.05 -22.41 -16.73
C LEU A 899 -4.34 -23.09 -17.17
N GLU A 900 -5.47 -22.76 -16.55
CA GLU A 900 -6.79 -23.27 -16.93
C GLU A 900 -7.77 -22.13 -17.22
N PHE A 901 -8.45 -22.18 -18.36
CA PHE A 901 -9.39 -21.14 -18.78
C PHE A 901 -10.81 -21.71 -18.94
N TYR A 902 -11.73 -21.19 -18.14
CA TYR A 902 -13.16 -21.55 -18.12
C TYR A 902 -14.08 -20.33 -18.31
N GLN A 903 -13.54 -19.22 -18.80
CA GLN A 903 -14.26 -17.95 -18.92
C GLN A 903 -15.22 -17.92 -20.12
N ASP A 904 -16.32 -17.18 -19.98
CA ASP A 904 -17.40 -17.02 -20.95
C ASP A 904 -17.26 -15.77 -21.84
N GLY A 905 -16.54 -14.74 -21.36
CA GLY A 905 -16.27 -13.51 -22.10
C GLY A 905 -15.22 -13.66 -23.21
N GLU A 906 -14.70 -12.54 -23.70
CA GLU A 906 -13.65 -12.49 -24.71
C GLU A 906 -12.28 -12.08 -24.12
N ILE A 907 -11.26 -12.90 -24.36
CA ILE A 907 -9.86 -12.54 -24.11
C ILE A 907 -9.23 -12.08 -25.43
N THR A 908 -8.90 -10.79 -25.50
CA THR A 908 -8.21 -10.17 -26.63
C THR A 908 -6.75 -9.91 -26.29
N LEU A 909 -5.82 -10.23 -27.19
CA LEU A 909 -4.39 -9.95 -27.02
C LEU A 909 -3.85 -9.25 -28.27
N GLU A 910 -3.33 -8.04 -28.10
CA GLU A 910 -2.66 -7.26 -29.14
C GLU A 910 -1.20 -7.08 -28.78
N SER A 911 -0.29 -7.50 -29.66
CA SER A 911 1.14 -7.42 -29.37
C SER A 911 2.01 -6.99 -30.55
N ASN A 912 3.10 -6.28 -30.22
CA ASN A 912 4.15 -5.90 -31.15
C ASN A 912 5.52 -5.93 -30.45
N GLY A 913 6.30 -6.98 -30.70
CA GLY A 913 7.64 -7.14 -30.10
C GLY A 913 8.59 -7.98 -30.95
N GLN A 914 9.84 -8.14 -30.53
CA GLN A 914 10.79 -9.01 -31.26
C GLN A 914 10.47 -10.49 -31.01
N THR A 915 10.33 -10.87 -29.75
CA THR A 915 9.96 -12.22 -29.32
C THR A 915 8.64 -12.17 -28.56
N THR A 916 7.63 -12.90 -29.03
CA THR A 916 6.26 -12.81 -28.50
C THR A 916 5.70 -14.16 -28.08
N ILE A 917 5.14 -14.23 -26.88
CA ILE A 917 4.33 -15.35 -26.39
C ILE A 917 2.94 -14.83 -26.06
N GLY A 918 1.88 -15.44 -26.60
CA GLY A 918 0.51 -15.08 -26.23
C GLY A 918 0.12 -15.66 -24.87
N ILE A 919 -0.19 -16.94 -24.84
CA ILE A 919 -0.43 -17.73 -23.62
C ILE A 919 0.60 -18.85 -23.55
N GLY A 920 1.45 -18.85 -22.51
CA GLY A 920 2.49 -19.84 -22.30
C GLY A 920 3.79 -19.25 -21.77
N SER A 921 4.93 -19.87 -22.08
CA SER A 921 6.24 -19.47 -21.55
C SER A 921 7.41 -19.90 -22.46
N GLY A 922 8.63 -19.54 -22.07
CA GLY A 922 9.85 -20.02 -22.70
C GLY A 922 10.03 -21.53 -22.62
N LEU A 923 10.03 -22.07 -21.40
CA LEU A 923 10.44 -23.46 -21.11
C LEU A 923 9.30 -24.47 -21.03
N GLY A 924 8.04 -24.02 -21.17
CA GLY A 924 6.88 -24.91 -21.12
C GLY A 924 6.14 -24.87 -19.79
N GLY A 925 5.21 -25.83 -19.60
CA GLY A 925 4.18 -25.77 -18.55
C GLY A 925 2.92 -26.55 -18.93
N THR A 926 1.85 -26.42 -18.14
CA THR A 926 0.55 -27.07 -18.43
C THR A 926 -0.50 -26.02 -18.80
N THR A 927 -1.08 -26.11 -20.00
CA THR A 927 -2.07 -25.14 -20.48
C THR A 927 -3.33 -25.86 -20.98
N ARG A 928 -4.49 -25.46 -20.46
CA ARG A 928 -5.81 -25.96 -20.86
C ARG A 928 -6.78 -24.82 -21.12
N ILE A 929 -7.29 -24.73 -22.35
CA ILE A 929 -8.34 -23.79 -22.72
C ILE A 929 -9.64 -24.57 -22.85
N CYS A 930 -10.52 -24.44 -21.88
CA CYS A 930 -11.69 -25.30 -21.74
C CYS A 930 -13.00 -24.64 -22.21
N LYS A 931 -13.03 -23.30 -22.33
CA LYS A 931 -14.20 -22.51 -22.77
C LYS A 931 -13.78 -21.10 -23.17
N GLY A 932 -14.64 -20.41 -23.93
CA GLY A 932 -14.60 -18.94 -24.11
C GLY A 932 -14.27 -18.48 -25.52
N LYS A 933 -14.17 -17.16 -25.69
CA LYS A 933 -13.77 -16.52 -26.94
C LYS A 933 -12.38 -15.90 -26.83
N TYR A 934 -11.52 -16.13 -27.83
CA TYR A 934 -10.14 -15.66 -27.84
C TYR A 934 -9.81 -14.98 -29.17
N THR A 935 -9.27 -13.76 -29.12
CA THR A 935 -8.92 -12.97 -30.32
C THR A 935 -7.49 -12.42 -30.18
N PHE A 936 -6.53 -13.00 -30.89
CA PHE A 936 -5.12 -12.57 -30.81
C PHE A 936 -4.63 -11.91 -32.09
N HIS A 937 -3.90 -10.82 -31.94
CA HIS A 937 -3.21 -10.08 -32.99
C HIS A 937 -1.74 -9.93 -32.59
N LEU A 938 -0.89 -10.81 -33.11
CA LEU A 938 0.49 -10.97 -32.63
C LEU A 938 1.49 -10.64 -33.74
N ASN A 939 2.48 -9.81 -33.46
CA ASN A 939 3.52 -9.45 -34.43
C ASN A 939 4.92 -9.55 -33.82
N GLY A 940 5.88 -10.02 -34.61
CA GLY A 940 7.28 -10.06 -34.20
C GLY A 940 8.23 -10.86 -35.10
N ASP A 941 9.49 -10.96 -34.69
CA ASP A 941 10.50 -11.76 -35.39
C ASP A 941 10.31 -13.25 -35.07
N GLU A 942 10.19 -13.58 -33.79
CA GLU A 942 9.88 -14.92 -33.31
C GLU A 942 8.64 -14.92 -32.41
N GLY A 943 7.80 -15.94 -32.48
CA GLY A 943 6.69 -16.02 -31.52
C GLY A 943 5.80 -17.25 -31.56
N VAL A 944 5.03 -17.37 -30.48
CA VAL A 944 4.04 -18.43 -30.24
C VAL A 944 2.74 -17.80 -29.76
N GLY A 945 1.61 -18.18 -30.36
CA GLY A 945 0.29 -17.74 -29.90
C GLY A 945 -0.11 -18.42 -28.59
N ILE A 946 -0.26 -19.74 -28.59
CA ILE A 946 -0.44 -20.56 -27.39
C ILE A 946 0.58 -21.69 -27.40
N GLY A 947 1.43 -21.76 -26.37
CA GLY A 947 2.43 -22.82 -26.22
C GLY A 947 3.78 -22.31 -25.72
N SER A 948 4.87 -22.95 -26.14
CA SER A 948 6.22 -22.56 -25.68
C SER A 948 7.25 -22.33 -26.77
N LEU A 949 8.24 -21.47 -26.48
CA LEU A 949 9.35 -21.22 -27.41
C LEU A 949 10.31 -22.40 -27.48
N ARG A 950 10.77 -22.88 -26.32
CA ARG A 950 11.83 -23.91 -26.18
C ARG A 950 11.38 -25.12 -25.36
N GLY A 951 10.23 -25.04 -24.71
CA GLY A 951 9.68 -26.13 -23.91
C GLY A 951 9.04 -27.26 -24.69
N ASN A 952 8.86 -28.40 -24.03
CA ASN A 952 7.86 -29.38 -24.44
C ASN A 952 6.54 -29.04 -23.74
N GLN A 953 5.44 -29.07 -24.49
CA GLN A 953 4.10 -28.87 -23.96
C GLN A 953 3.08 -29.76 -24.67
N TYR A 954 2.10 -30.19 -23.88
CA TYR A 954 0.87 -30.79 -24.36
C TYR A 954 -0.28 -29.81 -24.14
N LEU A 955 -0.93 -29.41 -25.21
CA LEU A 955 -1.97 -28.38 -25.23
C LEU A 955 -3.34 -29.01 -25.43
N GLU A 956 -4.29 -28.67 -24.57
CA GLU A 956 -5.71 -29.06 -24.70
C GLU A 956 -6.56 -27.81 -24.92
N VAL A 957 -7.33 -27.78 -26.00
CA VAL A 957 -8.20 -26.66 -26.37
C VAL A 957 -9.57 -27.17 -26.77
N HIS A 958 -10.63 -26.76 -26.07
CA HIS A 958 -11.97 -27.21 -26.41
C HIS A 958 -13.08 -26.25 -26.02
N ASP A 959 -14.27 -26.47 -26.61
CA ASP A 959 -15.50 -25.70 -26.36
C ASP A 959 -15.30 -24.17 -26.48
N CYS A 960 -14.52 -23.73 -27.47
CA CYS A 960 -14.11 -22.32 -27.63
C CYS A 960 -14.23 -21.78 -29.06
N ASP A 961 -14.34 -20.45 -29.18
CA ASP A 961 -14.19 -19.69 -30.44
C ASP A 961 -12.87 -18.93 -30.41
N LEU A 962 -11.89 -19.36 -31.21
CA LEU A 962 -10.55 -18.80 -31.19
C LEU A 962 -10.18 -18.26 -32.57
N MET A 963 -9.79 -17.00 -32.60
CA MET A 963 -9.27 -16.29 -33.76
C MET A 963 -7.87 -15.77 -33.48
N MET A 964 -6.93 -16.03 -34.38
CA MET A 964 -5.59 -15.42 -34.32
C MET A 964 -5.19 -14.84 -35.67
N ASP A 965 -4.51 -13.69 -35.64
CA ASP A 965 -3.82 -13.08 -36.76
C ASP A 965 -2.36 -12.82 -36.37
N ASN A 966 -1.45 -13.58 -36.99
CA ASN A 966 -0.04 -13.62 -36.61
C ASN A 966 0.85 -13.11 -37.74
N GLY A 967 1.58 -12.02 -37.47
CA GLY A 967 2.63 -11.44 -38.32
C GLY A 967 4.01 -11.78 -37.80
N PHE A 968 4.37 -13.07 -37.76
CA PHE A 968 5.70 -13.52 -37.31
C PHE A 968 6.65 -13.79 -38.46
N TYR A 969 7.92 -13.36 -38.37
CA TYR A 969 8.93 -13.84 -39.33
C TYR A 969 9.14 -15.35 -39.19
N LYS A 970 9.22 -15.86 -37.96
CA LYS A 970 9.23 -17.28 -37.60
C LYS A 970 8.25 -17.52 -36.45
N GLY A 971 7.28 -18.41 -36.57
CA GLY A 971 6.32 -18.56 -35.48
C GLY A 971 5.32 -19.70 -35.57
N VAL A 972 4.63 -19.92 -34.44
CA VAL A 972 3.59 -20.93 -34.27
C VAL A 972 2.31 -20.28 -33.74
N CYS A 973 1.13 -20.67 -34.24
CA CYS A 973 -0.11 -20.18 -33.62
C CYS A 973 -0.47 -20.98 -32.37
N ILE A 974 -0.54 -22.31 -32.45
CA ILE A 974 -0.77 -23.20 -31.31
C ILE A 974 0.23 -24.35 -31.36
N GLY A 975 1.07 -24.48 -30.34
CA GLY A 975 2.13 -25.48 -30.27
C GLY A 975 3.46 -24.87 -29.86
N ASN A 976 4.57 -25.53 -30.22
CA ASN A 976 5.90 -25.14 -29.72
C ASN A 976 6.81 -24.69 -30.86
N LEU A 977 7.54 -23.60 -30.67
CA LEU A 977 8.44 -23.12 -31.73
C LEU A 977 9.60 -24.10 -31.96
N GLU A 978 10.23 -24.52 -30.87
CA GLU A 978 11.26 -25.55 -30.78
C GLU A 978 10.74 -26.75 -29.95
N ASN A 979 11.42 -27.90 -30.07
CA ASN A 979 11.08 -29.14 -29.37
C ASN A 979 9.69 -29.73 -29.71
N ASN A 980 9.32 -30.81 -29.01
CA ASN A 980 8.16 -31.62 -29.38
C ASN A 980 6.86 -30.95 -28.95
N SER A 981 5.84 -31.08 -29.79
CA SER A 981 4.53 -30.47 -29.57
C SER A 981 3.43 -31.51 -29.61
N GLY A 982 2.58 -31.54 -28.58
CA GLY A 982 1.32 -32.28 -28.57
C GLY A 982 0.14 -31.32 -28.52
N VAL A 983 -0.79 -31.42 -29.46
CA VAL A 983 -1.95 -30.53 -29.57
C VAL A 983 -3.22 -31.36 -29.72
N ASN A 984 -4.17 -31.16 -28.80
CA ASN A 984 -5.47 -31.81 -28.82
C ASN A 984 -6.59 -30.76 -28.80
N ILE A 985 -7.41 -30.72 -29.86
CA ILE A 985 -8.47 -29.69 -30.02
C ILE A 985 -9.83 -30.31 -30.36
N TRP A 986 -10.90 -29.93 -29.66
CA TRP A 986 -12.23 -30.45 -30.00
C TRP A 986 -13.40 -29.54 -29.66
N ARG A 987 -14.56 -29.74 -30.30
CA ARG A 987 -15.79 -28.97 -30.06
C ARG A 987 -15.59 -27.45 -30.15
N SER A 988 -14.73 -26.99 -31.07
CA SER A 988 -14.32 -25.59 -31.18
C SER A 988 -14.46 -25.03 -32.59
N LEU A 989 -14.48 -23.70 -32.69
CA LEU A 989 -14.30 -22.96 -33.92
C LEU A 989 -12.94 -22.26 -33.87
N ILE A 990 -12.02 -22.66 -34.74
CA ILE A 990 -10.65 -22.14 -34.75
C ILE A 990 -10.38 -21.45 -36.09
N ARG A 991 -9.96 -20.18 -36.05
CA ARG A 991 -9.62 -19.35 -37.21
C ARG A 991 -8.21 -18.79 -37.08
N LEU A 992 -7.27 -19.28 -37.88
CA LEU A 992 -5.87 -18.85 -37.81
C LEU A 992 -5.45 -18.17 -39.11
N THR A 993 -4.95 -16.95 -39.00
CA THR A 993 -4.36 -16.20 -40.10
C THR A 993 -2.89 -15.95 -39.79
N GLY A 994 -2.02 -16.15 -40.77
CA GLY A 994 -0.58 -16.01 -40.57
C GLY A 994 0.14 -15.43 -41.78
N SER A 995 1.07 -14.51 -41.53
CA SER A 995 1.98 -13.98 -42.55
C SER A 995 3.42 -13.92 -42.04
N GLY A 996 4.39 -14.30 -42.86
CA GLY A 996 5.76 -14.51 -42.36
C GLY A 996 6.73 -15.18 -43.32
N LYS A 997 7.83 -15.71 -42.79
CA LYS A 997 8.78 -16.55 -43.54
C LYS A 997 8.65 -18.02 -43.21
N ARG A 998 8.61 -18.40 -41.92
CA ARG A 998 8.53 -19.80 -41.46
C ARG A 998 7.40 -19.95 -40.44
N LEU A 999 6.28 -20.54 -40.82
CA LEU A 999 5.10 -20.62 -39.96
C LEU A 999 4.55 -22.03 -39.81
N SER A 1000 4.08 -22.36 -38.60
CA SER A 1000 3.18 -23.49 -38.36
C SER A 1000 1.89 -22.98 -37.70
N MET A 1001 0.72 -23.34 -38.21
CA MET A 1001 -0.52 -22.94 -37.52
C MET A 1001 -0.74 -23.80 -36.28
N LEU A 1002 -0.76 -25.14 -36.44
CA LEU A 1002 -0.78 -26.10 -35.35
C LEU A 1002 0.48 -26.97 -35.41
N GLY A 1003 1.27 -27.01 -34.34
CA GLY A 1003 2.43 -27.92 -34.23
C GLY A 1003 3.75 -27.21 -33.93
N THR A 1004 4.76 -27.37 -34.78
CA THR A 1004 6.11 -26.82 -34.55
C THR A 1004 6.84 -26.39 -35.81
N VAL A 1005 7.82 -25.50 -35.67
CA VAL A 1005 8.69 -25.06 -36.77
C VAL A 1005 10.02 -25.82 -36.76
N ASP A 1006 10.71 -25.85 -35.62
CA ASP A 1006 12.05 -26.46 -35.46
C ASP A 1006 12.05 -27.71 -34.55
N GLY A 1007 10.88 -28.20 -34.14
CA GLY A 1007 10.74 -29.39 -33.31
C GLY A 1007 10.88 -30.73 -34.05
N GLU A 1008 11.40 -31.74 -33.34
CA GLU A 1008 11.62 -33.09 -33.89
C GLU A 1008 10.31 -33.85 -34.18
N ARG A 1009 9.26 -33.61 -33.39
CA ARG A 1009 7.98 -34.31 -33.49
C ARG A 1009 6.78 -33.42 -33.14
N SER A 1010 5.72 -33.56 -33.91
CA SER A 1010 4.40 -32.96 -33.64
C SER A 1010 3.30 -34.02 -33.66
N ASP A 1011 2.57 -34.17 -32.56
CA ASP A 1011 1.37 -35.00 -32.46
C ASP A 1011 0.14 -34.09 -32.39
N ILE A 1012 -0.78 -34.22 -33.36
CA ILE A 1012 -1.96 -33.37 -33.49
C ILE A 1012 -3.19 -34.24 -33.57
N TYR A 1013 -4.14 -34.01 -32.67
CA TYR A 1013 -5.46 -34.64 -32.71
C TYR A 1013 -6.55 -33.57 -32.67
N ILE A 1014 -7.41 -33.55 -33.67
CA ILE A 1014 -8.55 -32.65 -33.71
C ILE A 1014 -9.84 -33.38 -34.01
N HIS A 1015 -10.93 -33.04 -33.31
CA HIS A 1015 -12.23 -33.65 -33.57
C HIS A 1015 -13.46 -32.79 -33.25
N ASP A 1016 -14.61 -33.06 -33.87
CA ASP A 1016 -15.88 -32.35 -33.62
C ASP A 1016 -15.78 -30.82 -33.78
N MET A 1017 -15.07 -30.32 -34.80
CA MET A 1017 -14.70 -28.89 -34.85
C MET A 1017 -14.72 -28.27 -36.25
N SER A 1018 -14.68 -26.94 -36.31
CA SER A 1018 -14.47 -26.18 -37.55
C SER A 1018 -13.11 -25.47 -37.51
N PHE A 1019 -12.25 -25.75 -38.49
CA PHE A 1019 -10.91 -25.20 -38.58
C PHE A 1019 -10.73 -24.41 -39.87
N ILE A 1020 -10.45 -23.11 -39.76
CA ILE A 1020 -10.26 -22.22 -40.89
C ILE A 1020 -8.87 -21.61 -40.81
N THR A 1021 -8.08 -21.73 -41.87
CA THR A 1021 -6.70 -21.25 -41.92
C THR A 1021 -6.40 -20.46 -43.17
N ASN A 1022 -5.71 -19.33 -43.00
CA ASN A 1022 -5.22 -18.48 -44.09
C ASN A 1022 -3.74 -18.16 -43.87
N ILE A 1023 -2.85 -18.68 -44.72
CA ILE A 1023 -1.41 -18.55 -44.53
C ILE A 1023 -0.75 -17.92 -45.76
N ARG A 1024 0.14 -16.96 -45.52
CA ARG A 1024 1.01 -16.37 -46.54
C ARG A 1024 2.46 -16.30 -46.04
N ALA A 1025 3.27 -17.33 -46.33
CA ALA A 1025 4.66 -17.39 -45.90
C ALA A 1025 5.55 -18.20 -46.85
N GLU A 1026 6.87 -17.99 -46.83
CA GLU A 1026 7.80 -18.73 -47.70
C GLU A 1026 7.77 -20.24 -47.42
N TYR A 1027 7.83 -20.63 -46.15
CA TYR A 1027 7.70 -22.00 -45.67
C TYR A 1027 6.57 -22.05 -44.64
N ALA A 1028 5.56 -22.89 -44.89
CA ALA A 1028 4.39 -22.94 -44.03
C ALA A 1028 3.79 -24.34 -43.91
N THR A 1029 3.20 -24.62 -42.75
CA THR A 1029 2.28 -25.74 -42.57
C THR A 1029 1.02 -25.34 -41.81
N SER A 1030 -0.13 -25.90 -42.19
CA SER A 1030 -1.35 -25.76 -41.39
C SER A 1030 -1.31 -26.63 -40.14
N MET A 1031 -0.83 -27.86 -40.26
CA MET A 1031 -0.83 -28.85 -39.18
C MET A 1031 0.43 -29.71 -39.30
N GLY A 1032 1.32 -29.62 -38.32
CA GLY A 1032 2.46 -30.51 -38.15
C GLY A 1032 3.76 -29.77 -37.82
N SER A 1033 4.85 -30.53 -37.89
CA SER A 1033 6.21 -30.01 -37.86
C SER A 1033 6.66 -29.58 -39.25
N LEU A 1034 7.21 -28.38 -39.38
CA LEU A 1034 7.74 -27.89 -40.65
C LEU A 1034 9.01 -28.66 -41.08
N SER A 1035 9.84 -29.09 -40.12
CA SER A 1035 11.15 -29.72 -40.38
C SER A 1035 11.29 -31.14 -39.83
N GLY A 1036 10.48 -31.52 -38.84
CA GLY A 1036 10.52 -32.81 -38.14
C GLY A 1036 9.45 -33.81 -38.59
N SER A 1037 9.11 -34.72 -37.68
CA SER A 1037 8.06 -35.73 -37.89
C SER A 1037 6.68 -35.23 -37.45
N SER A 1038 5.63 -35.71 -38.09
CA SER A 1038 4.25 -35.32 -37.79
C SER A 1038 3.32 -36.53 -37.70
N ASN A 1039 2.46 -36.56 -36.70
CA ASN A 1039 1.39 -37.54 -36.53
C ASN A 1039 0.08 -36.78 -36.36
N ILE A 1040 -0.78 -36.84 -37.38
CA ILE A 1040 -1.96 -35.99 -37.49
C ILE A 1040 -3.21 -36.85 -37.58
N LYS A 1041 -4.17 -36.60 -36.70
CA LYS A 1041 -5.46 -37.27 -36.68
C LYS A 1041 -6.60 -36.25 -36.67
N VAL A 1042 -7.53 -36.38 -37.61
CA VAL A 1042 -8.68 -35.48 -37.79
C VAL A 1042 -9.96 -36.30 -37.87
N GLU A 1043 -10.93 -36.03 -36.98
CA GLU A 1043 -12.23 -36.75 -36.98
C GLU A 1043 -13.43 -35.79 -36.91
N GLN A 1044 -14.50 -36.02 -37.67
CA GLN A 1044 -15.77 -35.26 -37.53
C GLN A 1044 -15.56 -33.73 -37.58
N ALA A 1045 -14.85 -33.23 -38.59
CA ALA A 1045 -14.44 -31.82 -38.67
C ALA A 1045 -14.71 -31.17 -40.04
N ALA A 1046 -14.81 -29.84 -40.05
CA ALA A 1046 -14.85 -29.04 -41.27
C ALA A 1046 -13.56 -28.21 -41.40
N LEU A 1047 -12.77 -28.46 -42.43
CA LEU A 1047 -11.48 -27.81 -42.66
C LEU A 1047 -11.56 -26.87 -43.87
N LYS A 1048 -11.15 -25.61 -43.70
CA LYS A 1048 -10.98 -24.66 -44.79
C LYS A 1048 -9.59 -24.05 -44.76
N TYR A 1049 -8.78 -24.35 -45.75
CA TYR A 1049 -7.39 -23.90 -45.83
C TYR A 1049 -7.16 -23.03 -47.07
N LYS A 1050 -6.48 -21.90 -46.87
CA LYS A 1050 -5.92 -21.09 -47.95
C LYS A 1050 -4.45 -20.81 -47.69
N GLY A 1051 -3.57 -21.31 -48.54
CA GLY A 1051 -2.11 -21.17 -48.38
C GLY A 1051 -1.44 -20.58 -49.60
N VAL A 1052 -0.46 -19.70 -49.40
CA VAL A 1052 0.41 -19.17 -50.45
C VAL A 1052 1.85 -19.18 -49.95
N GLY A 1053 2.77 -19.82 -50.69
CA GLY A 1053 4.16 -19.92 -50.25
C GLY A 1053 5.07 -20.77 -51.13
N ARG A 1054 6.39 -20.59 -51.02
CA ARG A 1054 7.38 -21.40 -51.76
C ARG A 1054 7.24 -22.89 -51.43
N GLN A 1055 7.11 -23.20 -50.14
CA GLN A 1055 6.79 -24.53 -49.65
C GLN A 1055 5.70 -24.44 -48.58
N ALA A 1056 4.44 -24.53 -49.02
CA ALA A 1056 3.28 -24.50 -48.15
C ALA A 1056 2.56 -25.85 -48.17
N PHE A 1057 2.28 -26.39 -46.99
CA PHE A 1057 1.63 -27.69 -46.80
C PHE A 1057 0.36 -27.54 -45.97
N VAL A 1058 -0.61 -28.41 -46.23
CA VAL A 1058 -1.81 -28.57 -45.38
C VAL A 1058 -1.46 -29.46 -44.19
N TYR A 1059 -0.80 -30.58 -44.45
CA TYR A 1059 -0.42 -31.57 -43.44
C TYR A 1059 1.08 -31.87 -43.50
N GLY A 1060 1.73 -31.93 -42.34
CA GLY A 1060 3.17 -32.18 -42.21
C GLY A 1060 4.03 -31.02 -42.71
N GLY A 1061 5.28 -31.30 -43.07
CA GLY A 1061 6.23 -30.27 -43.48
C GLY A 1061 7.11 -30.72 -44.64
N VAL A 1062 8.34 -30.21 -44.64
CA VAL A 1062 9.36 -30.55 -45.65
C VAL A 1062 9.77 -32.03 -45.55
N SER A 1063 9.69 -32.61 -44.35
CA SER A 1063 9.96 -34.01 -44.07
C SER A 1063 8.88 -34.96 -44.61
N ASP A 1064 9.30 -36.12 -45.08
CA ASP A 1064 8.41 -37.24 -45.48
C ASP A 1064 7.95 -38.08 -44.28
N LYS A 1065 8.47 -37.84 -43.08
CA LYS A 1065 8.07 -38.56 -41.85
C LYS A 1065 6.75 -38.03 -41.28
N THR A 1066 5.70 -38.11 -42.07
CA THR A 1066 4.35 -37.64 -41.71
C THR A 1066 3.34 -38.77 -41.85
N THR A 1067 2.49 -38.93 -40.84
CA THR A 1067 1.32 -39.82 -40.84
C THR A 1067 0.06 -38.99 -40.70
N VAL A 1068 -0.96 -39.27 -41.52
CA VAL A 1068 -2.23 -38.54 -41.54
C VAL A 1068 -3.39 -39.54 -41.52
N ASP A 1069 -4.28 -39.43 -40.53
CA ASP A 1069 -5.52 -40.20 -40.43
C ASP A 1069 -6.73 -39.25 -40.42
N ILE A 1070 -7.58 -39.33 -41.43
CA ILE A 1070 -8.75 -38.47 -41.66
C ILE A 1070 -10.00 -39.33 -41.67
N ASN A 1071 -10.99 -39.00 -40.84
CA ASN A 1071 -12.24 -39.74 -40.73
C ASN A 1071 -13.46 -38.81 -40.58
N ASP A 1072 -14.40 -38.85 -41.51
CA ASP A 1072 -15.64 -38.05 -41.49
C ASP A 1072 -15.38 -36.53 -41.51
N VAL A 1073 -14.68 -36.04 -42.53
CA VAL A 1073 -14.20 -34.64 -42.61
C VAL A 1073 -14.61 -33.99 -43.95
N ASP A 1074 -15.08 -32.75 -43.90
CA ASP A 1074 -15.31 -31.89 -45.07
C ASP A 1074 -14.13 -30.93 -45.26
N ILE A 1075 -13.45 -31.00 -46.41
CA ILE A 1075 -12.16 -30.35 -46.64
C ILE A 1075 -12.24 -29.43 -47.86
N HIS A 1076 -11.96 -28.15 -47.65
CA HIS A 1076 -11.88 -27.13 -48.69
C HIS A 1076 -10.48 -26.51 -48.70
N VAL A 1077 -9.69 -26.77 -49.74
CA VAL A 1077 -8.28 -26.35 -49.83
C VAL A 1077 -8.07 -25.48 -51.06
N THR A 1078 -7.42 -24.33 -50.87
CA THR A 1078 -6.85 -23.51 -51.94
C THR A 1078 -5.38 -23.26 -51.65
N LEU A 1079 -4.48 -23.85 -52.42
CA LEU A 1079 -3.03 -23.78 -52.19
C LEU A 1079 -2.30 -23.25 -53.42
N ASP A 1080 -1.42 -22.28 -53.24
CA ASP A 1080 -0.47 -21.81 -54.26
C ASP A 1080 0.96 -22.02 -53.76
N SER A 1081 1.65 -23.03 -54.31
CA SER A 1081 3.00 -23.41 -53.88
C SER A 1081 3.85 -24.07 -54.95
N ASP A 1082 5.17 -23.85 -54.91
CA ASP A 1082 6.14 -24.46 -55.84
C ASP A 1082 6.11 -26.00 -55.77
N SER A 1083 5.81 -26.56 -54.61
CA SER A 1083 5.72 -28.01 -54.41
C SER A 1083 4.55 -28.64 -55.18
N GLY A 1084 3.47 -27.88 -55.36
CA GLY A 1084 2.21 -28.36 -55.94
C GLY A 1084 1.56 -29.52 -55.16
N LYS A 1085 1.95 -29.77 -53.91
CA LYS A 1085 1.48 -30.90 -53.08
C LYS A 1085 0.89 -30.42 -51.76
N GLN A 1086 -0.14 -31.12 -51.27
CA GLN A 1086 -0.74 -30.82 -49.96
C GLN A 1086 0.09 -31.33 -48.78
N THR A 1087 0.89 -32.37 -48.99
CA THR A 1087 1.76 -33.00 -47.99
C THR A 1087 2.91 -33.75 -48.68
N ASN A 1088 4.00 -33.97 -47.95
CA ASN A 1088 5.09 -34.87 -48.34
C ASN A 1088 4.97 -36.26 -47.72
N ALA A 1089 3.89 -36.55 -46.98
CA ALA A 1089 3.62 -37.88 -46.45
C ALA A 1089 3.59 -38.95 -47.57
N PRO A 1090 4.26 -40.10 -47.40
CA PRO A 1090 4.10 -41.25 -48.28
C PRO A 1090 2.64 -41.71 -48.32
N GLU A 1091 2.17 -42.20 -49.48
CA GLU A 1091 0.77 -42.61 -49.65
C GLU A 1091 0.36 -43.70 -48.66
N GLU A 1092 1.27 -44.60 -48.29
CA GLU A 1092 1.03 -45.65 -47.29
C GLU A 1092 0.77 -45.11 -45.87
N ASN A 1093 1.14 -43.86 -45.59
CA ASN A 1093 0.98 -43.20 -44.30
C ASN A 1093 -0.24 -42.26 -44.26
N ILE A 1094 -1.04 -42.22 -45.34
CA ILE A 1094 -2.26 -41.42 -45.44
C ILE A 1094 -3.46 -42.37 -45.41
N ARG A 1095 -4.29 -42.25 -44.38
CA ARG A 1095 -5.55 -42.98 -44.24
C ARG A 1095 -6.72 -42.02 -44.26
N LYS A 1096 -7.69 -42.29 -45.13
CA LYS A 1096 -8.85 -41.43 -45.39
C LYS A 1096 -10.14 -42.26 -45.40
N VAL A 1097 -11.11 -41.90 -44.56
CA VAL A 1097 -12.38 -42.64 -44.39
C VAL A 1097 -13.55 -41.64 -44.36
N LYS A 1098 -14.51 -41.76 -45.29
CA LYS A 1098 -15.72 -40.92 -45.37
C LYS A 1098 -15.47 -39.40 -45.44
N GLU A 1099 -14.65 -38.95 -46.38
CA GLU A 1099 -14.38 -37.50 -46.57
C GLU A 1099 -15.09 -36.90 -47.79
N THR A 1100 -15.31 -35.59 -47.75
CA THR A 1100 -15.71 -34.79 -48.92
C THR A 1100 -14.62 -33.73 -49.15
N GLU A 1101 -14.01 -33.69 -50.34
CA GLU A 1101 -12.90 -32.78 -50.61
C GLU A 1101 -13.17 -31.89 -51.83
N ASN A 1102 -12.83 -30.61 -51.70
CA ASN A 1102 -12.73 -29.67 -52.81
C ASN A 1102 -11.36 -28.97 -52.75
N ILE A 1103 -10.45 -29.42 -53.61
CA ILE A 1103 -9.04 -29.05 -53.56
C ILE A 1103 -8.66 -28.32 -54.84
N ILE A 1104 -8.11 -27.12 -54.68
CA ILE A 1104 -7.55 -26.31 -55.76
C ILE A 1104 -6.07 -26.05 -55.46
N ILE A 1105 -5.17 -26.55 -56.29
CA ILE A 1105 -3.72 -26.31 -56.17
C ILE A 1105 -3.19 -25.62 -57.43
N ASN A 1106 -2.52 -24.48 -57.26
CA ASN A 1106 -1.95 -23.68 -58.34
C ASN A 1106 -2.96 -23.41 -59.47
N GLY A 1107 -4.23 -23.13 -59.09
CA GLY A 1107 -5.33 -22.86 -60.01
C GLY A 1107 -5.96 -24.09 -60.69
N LYS A 1108 -5.51 -25.31 -60.37
CA LYS A 1108 -6.09 -26.56 -60.88
C LYS A 1108 -6.93 -27.24 -59.81
N GLN A 1109 -8.16 -27.63 -60.17
CA GLN A 1109 -9.00 -28.47 -59.33
C GLN A 1109 -8.49 -29.92 -59.41
N LEU A 1110 -8.27 -30.56 -58.26
CA LEU A 1110 -7.78 -31.93 -58.14
C LEU A 1110 -8.91 -32.93 -57.92
#